data_AF-A0A2A2K5Z2-F1
#
_entry.id   AF-A0A2A2K5Z2-F1
#
_cell.length_a   1.000
_cell.length_b   1.000
_cell.length_c   1.000
_cell.angle_alpha   90.00
_cell.angle_beta   90.00
_cell.angle_gamma   90.00
#
_symmetry.space_group_name_H-M   'P 1'
#
loop_
_entity.id
_entity.type
_entity.pdbx_description
1 polymer ?
#
loop_
_entity_poly.entity_id
_entity_poly.type
_entity_poly.pdbx_seq_one_letter_code
_entity_poly.pdbx_strand_id
1 'polypeptide(L)'
;MALNSYAVKTLLLTSGERLPVLIALATGAPLFEPSVYVLSEIRATNRASNTIDQVLRSIMVLQLFLDSSGIDIEHRIRQGGVFRLSELDELVRHCRRPVADQLKHSSLCPSPQSIRKTSAESVRLLQRQPVPAEVAGHTAANRIRVIRDYLDWLVRYHMARYHLGATEGERLWNEWASCKDALNARLPRHKGRNTIGQREGLQPEVAERLLNVTSPTSPENPWKGKGTCIRNALLVRWFYELGLRRGEVLNVKIPDINFQSEELTVVRRADDPEDPRKDQPLVKTRDRKIPLSPGLCKLTHEYITNTRRATEGARRHPFLFIAMGTGAPLSLSALNAIFVKLRNAFNGEFDAVTPHVLRHTWNDRFSTVMDKAKVSEAEEERMRSYLMGWAPTSKTSVNYTRRHVRLKAQQVSLAMQTMTCQSSIRLSLPTTVRTLSGAVFDPNAKRWTFHDGLQSINVNFERLSGCATDELIAAAKFPLIWYAENAQAVTTVNLFDNLRRLLLSVSAAQGQPVGIIDAPQLATYRASLTWETEWKLGGLSAFFKKWESLGVPGVTKDAVRLLKSVRLKGNRKGVAVLTMDPLMGPLTDIERSATQAALNDAFAAGTVALDDYLLAWLCLLLGQRNIQFALLKVCDVREIAKADGATEYVLRVPRVKQGSAAGRREQFKERLITPVIGKMLMDYASNVRARFGGDDTLSIGSSQAPLFPQKKTTKKARPGFHYHMSPEGIGKRVKSVTSKRLRQTVATSAAREGHGELIIAELLDHSDTQNVGIYVKAMPEIIERIDRAVALRMAPLAHAFAGVVIGNESVAIRGDDPTSRIVDPRFDETMKPMGNCGRDGPCGFMAPIACYTCKNFQAWVDGPHEAVLDYLLVERGRLIAQVDARIATVNDRTILAVAEVVQLARERREEMKDA
;
A
#
# COMPACT_ATOMS: atom_id res chain seq x y z
N MET A 1 4.52 -53.87 -10.76
CA MET A 1 4.48 -52.39 -10.77
C MET A 1 3.06 -51.98 -11.13
N ALA A 2 2.26 -51.51 -10.18
CA ALA A 2 0.92 -51.01 -10.52
C ALA A 2 1.08 -49.75 -11.40
N LEU A 3 0.53 -49.79 -12.60
CA LEU A 3 0.49 -48.65 -13.51
C LEU A 3 -0.44 -47.60 -12.93
N ASN A 4 -0.04 -46.34 -13.00
CA ASN A 4 -0.90 -45.20 -12.65
C ASN A 4 -2.22 -45.28 -13.44
N SER A 5 -3.37 -45.24 -12.79
CA SER A 5 -4.68 -45.32 -13.44
C SER A 5 -5.04 -44.05 -14.22
N TYR A 6 -4.38 -42.92 -13.90
CA TYR A 6 -4.73 -41.60 -14.43
C TYR A 6 -3.52 -40.83 -14.96
N ALA A 7 -3.73 -39.99 -15.97
CA ALA A 7 -2.68 -39.08 -16.46
C ALA A 7 -3.24 -37.72 -16.86
N VAL A 8 -2.47 -36.66 -16.61
CA VAL A 8 -2.76 -35.35 -17.19
C VAL A 8 -2.06 -35.26 -18.55
N LYS A 9 -2.82 -35.06 -19.62
CA LYS A 9 -2.33 -34.84 -20.98
C LYS A 9 -2.71 -33.45 -21.45
N THR A 10 -1.77 -32.72 -22.05
CA THR A 10 -2.07 -31.46 -22.75
C THR A 10 -2.43 -31.75 -24.21
N LEU A 11 -3.60 -31.30 -24.63
CA LEU A 11 -4.06 -31.26 -26.01
C LEU A 11 -3.66 -29.92 -26.62
N LEU A 12 -3.19 -29.94 -27.87
CA LEU A 12 -2.91 -28.74 -28.66
C LEU A 12 -4.05 -28.59 -29.68
N LEU A 13 -4.84 -27.53 -29.55
CA LEU A 13 -5.92 -27.23 -30.48
C LEU A 13 -5.39 -26.47 -31.71
N THR A 14 -6.18 -26.46 -32.78
CA THR A 14 -5.84 -25.73 -34.03
C THR A 14 -5.64 -24.23 -33.82
N SER A 15 -6.25 -23.66 -32.79
CA SER A 15 -6.06 -22.26 -32.36
C SER A 15 -4.69 -21.96 -31.73
N GLY A 16 -3.86 -22.97 -31.47
CA GLY A 16 -2.65 -22.85 -30.66
C GLY A 16 -2.88 -23.02 -29.15
N GLU A 17 -4.15 -23.15 -28.74
CA GLU A 17 -4.55 -23.37 -27.35
C GLU A 17 -4.01 -24.69 -26.80
N ARG A 18 -3.40 -24.61 -25.62
CA ARG A 18 -2.89 -25.76 -24.88
C ARG A 18 -3.81 -26.08 -23.71
N LEU A 19 -4.68 -27.09 -23.88
CA LEU A 19 -5.66 -27.49 -22.88
C LEU A 19 -5.20 -28.77 -22.15
N PRO A 20 -4.82 -28.69 -20.86
CA PRO A 20 -4.60 -29.88 -20.05
C PRO A 20 -5.92 -30.57 -19.74
N VAL A 21 -5.96 -31.90 -19.87
CA VAL A 21 -7.10 -32.76 -19.54
C VAL A 21 -6.62 -33.93 -18.69
N LEU A 22 -7.47 -34.36 -17.73
CA LEU A 22 -7.21 -35.53 -16.90
C LEU A 22 -7.90 -36.74 -17.55
N ILE A 23 -7.11 -37.75 -17.92
CA ILE A 23 -7.59 -38.96 -18.61
C ILE A 23 -7.46 -40.20 -17.71
N ALA A 24 -8.37 -41.14 -17.90
CA ALA A 24 -8.19 -42.50 -17.42
C ALA A 24 -7.28 -43.26 -18.41
N LEU A 25 -6.23 -43.90 -17.92
CA LEU A 25 -5.27 -44.61 -18.79
C LEU A 25 -5.84 -45.90 -19.37
N ALA A 26 -6.82 -46.52 -18.70
CA ALA A 26 -7.50 -47.73 -19.19
C ALA A 26 -8.33 -47.46 -20.46
N THR A 27 -9.04 -46.34 -20.52
CA THR A 27 -9.92 -45.99 -21.64
C THR A 27 -9.31 -44.97 -22.60
N GLY A 28 -8.29 -44.22 -22.15
CA GLY A 28 -7.75 -43.07 -22.88
C GLY A 28 -8.66 -41.84 -22.88
N ALA A 29 -9.87 -41.94 -22.32
CA ALA A 29 -10.88 -40.89 -22.33
C ALA A 29 -10.67 -39.87 -21.19
N PRO A 30 -10.99 -38.57 -21.40
CA PRO A 30 -11.05 -37.58 -20.33
C PRO A 30 -12.10 -37.94 -19.28
N LEU A 31 -11.79 -37.72 -18.00
CA LEU A 31 -12.78 -37.81 -16.94
C LEU A 31 -13.77 -36.65 -17.08
N PHE A 32 -15.07 -36.95 -17.03
CA PHE A 32 -16.12 -35.98 -17.36
C PHE A 32 -16.15 -34.81 -16.37
N GLU A 33 -16.34 -35.06 -15.08
CA GLU A 33 -16.51 -34.05 -14.03
C GLU A 33 -15.25 -33.17 -13.87
N PRO A 34 -14.01 -33.72 -13.82
CA PRO A 34 -12.80 -32.89 -13.83
C PRO A 34 -12.67 -32.02 -15.08
N SER A 35 -13.12 -32.51 -16.25
CA SER A 35 -13.07 -31.74 -17.50
C SER A 35 -14.07 -30.60 -17.48
N VAL A 36 -15.31 -30.83 -17.02
CA VAL A 36 -16.32 -29.77 -16.88
C VAL A 36 -15.84 -28.70 -15.89
N TYR A 37 -15.33 -29.09 -14.71
CA TYR A 37 -14.80 -28.16 -13.71
C TYR A 37 -13.67 -27.28 -14.27
N VAL A 38 -12.73 -27.88 -14.98
CA VAL A 38 -11.62 -27.12 -15.57
C VAL A 38 -12.11 -26.15 -16.63
N LEU A 39 -13.06 -26.54 -17.47
CA LEU A 39 -13.60 -25.68 -18.52
C LEU A 39 -14.47 -24.55 -17.94
N SER A 40 -15.35 -24.84 -16.97
CA SER A 40 -16.31 -23.87 -16.42
C SER A 40 -15.71 -22.94 -15.36
N GLU A 41 -14.87 -23.44 -14.46
CA GLU A 41 -14.39 -22.66 -13.31
C GLU A 41 -12.97 -22.10 -13.53
N ILE A 42 -12.09 -22.91 -14.09
CA ILE A 42 -10.66 -22.59 -14.14
C ILE A 42 -10.28 -21.90 -15.44
N ARG A 43 -10.68 -22.44 -16.59
CA ARG A 43 -10.37 -21.88 -17.91
C ARG A 43 -11.15 -20.60 -18.16
N ALA A 44 -12.44 -20.54 -17.78
CA ALA A 44 -13.27 -19.35 -17.88
C ALA A 44 -12.67 -18.10 -17.18
N THR A 45 -11.82 -18.30 -16.16
CA THR A 45 -11.10 -17.21 -15.48
C THR A 45 -9.75 -16.85 -16.12
N ASN A 46 -9.53 -17.23 -17.38
CA ASN A 46 -8.32 -16.96 -18.17
C ASN A 46 -7.02 -17.42 -17.50
N ARG A 47 -7.07 -18.56 -16.78
CA ARG A 47 -5.88 -19.14 -16.15
C ARG A 47 -4.94 -19.75 -17.18
N ALA A 48 -3.64 -19.58 -16.93
CA ALA A 48 -2.59 -20.15 -17.77
C ALA A 48 -2.64 -21.69 -17.76
N SER A 49 -2.31 -22.31 -18.90
CA SER A 49 -2.31 -23.78 -19.08
C SER A 49 -1.57 -24.53 -17.97
N ASN A 50 -0.37 -24.08 -17.57
CA ASN A 50 0.39 -24.70 -16.48
C ASN A 50 -0.32 -24.64 -15.11
N THR A 51 -1.18 -23.63 -14.88
CA THR A 51 -2.00 -23.57 -13.65
C THR A 51 -3.11 -24.62 -13.70
N ILE A 52 -3.73 -24.80 -14.88
CA ILE A 52 -4.75 -25.82 -15.11
C ILE A 52 -4.16 -27.22 -14.94
N ASP A 53 -2.97 -27.49 -15.51
CA ASP A 53 -2.25 -28.75 -15.31
C ASP A 53 -2.01 -29.03 -13.80
N GLN A 54 -1.59 -28.03 -13.03
CA GLN A 54 -1.38 -28.18 -11.59
C GLN A 54 -2.67 -28.45 -10.81
N VAL A 55 -3.80 -27.87 -11.25
CA VAL A 55 -5.13 -28.13 -10.71
C VAL A 55 -5.52 -29.59 -10.98
N LEU A 56 -5.43 -30.04 -12.23
CA LEU A 56 -5.74 -31.41 -12.63
C LEU A 56 -4.85 -32.43 -11.96
N ARG A 57 -3.56 -32.15 -11.76
CA ARG A 57 -2.66 -33.02 -10.97
C ARG A 57 -3.08 -33.14 -9.52
N SER A 58 -3.71 -32.11 -8.95
CA SER A 58 -4.23 -32.16 -7.59
C SER A 58 -5.54 -32.96 -7.53
N ILE A 59 -6.40 -32.83 -8.55
CA ILE A 59 -7.60 -33.66 -8.71
C ILE A 59 -7.23 -35.13 -8.98
N MET A 60 -6.17 -35.40 -9.75
CA MET A 60 -5.63 -36.75 -9.96
C MET A 60 -5.22 -37.41 -8.64
N VAL A 61 -4.68 -36.65 -7.69
CA VAL A 61 -4.37 -37.15 -6.34
C VAL A 61 -5.65 -37.51 -5.57
N LEU A 62 -6.75 -36.77 -5.75
CA LEU A 62 -8.05 -37.15 -5.20
C LEU A 62 -8.55 -38.45 -5.84
N GLN A 63 -8.47 -38.60 -7.16
CA GLN A 63 -8.93 -39.81 -7.84
C GLN A 63 -8.14 -41.05 -7.41
N LEU A 64 -6.81 -40.95 -7.29
CA LEU A 64 -5.99 -42.02 -6.75
C LEU A 64 -6.37 -42.39 -5.30
N PHE A 65 -6.73 -41.40 -4.48
CA PHE A 65 -7.22 -41.63 -3.13
C PHE A 65 -8.57 -42.36 -3.13
N LEU A 66 -9.54 -41.87 -3.92
CA LEU A 66 -10.88 -42.47 -4.05
C LEU A 66 -10.79 -43.95 -4.47
N ASP A 67 -10.00 -44.25 -5.49
CA ASP A 67 -9.75 -45.63 -5.95
C ASP A 67 -9.11 -46.49 -4.86
N SER A 68 -8.06 -45.96 -4.20
CA SER A 68 -7.33 -46.71 -3.15
C SER A 68 -8.18 -47.00 -1.91
N SER A 69 -9.17 -46.15 -1.64
CA SER A 69 -10.08 -46.27 -0.50
C SER A 69 -11.41 -46.93 -0.86
N GLY A 70 -11.63 -47.28 -2.14
CA GLY A 70 -12.90 -47.85 -2.61
C GLY A 70 -14.09 -46.90 -2.42
N ILE A 71 -13.88 -45.59 -2.54
CA ILE A 71 -14.92 -44.57 -2.32
C ILE A 71 -15.49 -44.12 -3.66
N ASP A 72 -16.74 -44.47 -3.92
CA ASP A 72 -17.53 -43.84 -4.98
C ASP A 72 -18.13 -42.51 -4.46
N ILE A 73 -17.47 -41.41 -4.78
CA ILE A 73 -17.85 -40.08 -4.27
C ILE A 73 -19.16 -39.58 -4.88
N GLU A 74 -19.45 -39.90 -6.14
CA GLU A 74 -20.68 -39.47 -6.80
C GLU A 74 -21.89 -40.19 -6.22
N HIS A 75 -21.77 -41.49 -5.99
CA HIS A 75 -22.82 -42.27 -5.36
C HIS A 75 -23.12 -41.75 -3.95
N ARG A 76 -22.09 -41.41 -3.15
CA ARG A 76 -22.27 -40.83 -1.82
C ARG A 76 -22.96 -39.47 -1.84
N ILE A 77 -22.58 -38.60 -2.76
CA ILE A 77 -23.21 -37.27 -2.91
C ILE A 77 -24.71 -37.44 -3.22
N ARG A 78 -25.08 -38.41 -4.06
CA ARG A 78 -26.49 -38.75 -4.34
C ARG A 78 -27.23 -39.28 -3.12
N GLN A 79 -26.54 -39.91 -2.18
CA GLN A 79 -27.09 -40.37 -0.89
C GLN A 79 -27.09 -39.28 0.21
N GLY A 80 -26.68 -38.05 -0.11
CA GLY A 80 -26.68 -36.93 0.83
C GLY A 80 -25.45 -36.87 1.76
N GLY A 81 -24.36 -37.56 1.43
CA GLY A 81 -23.12 -37.56 2.21
C GLY A 81 -21.86 -37.33 1.35
N VAL A 82 -20.73 -36.98 1.98
CA VAL A 82 -19.46 -36.75 1.28
C VAL A 82 -18.32 -37.59 1.87
N PHE A 83 -17.73 -37.15 2.99
CA PHE A 83 -16.62 -37.85 3.65
C PHE A 83 -16.82 -37.90 5.16
N ARG A 84 -16.40 -39.02 5.77
CA ARG A 84 -16.25 -39.13 7.22
C ARG A 84 -14.97 -38.42 7.67
N LEU A 85 -14.93 -37.98 8.93
CA LEU A 85 -13.75 -37.31 9.50
C LEU A 85 -12.45 -38.14 9.37
N SER A 86 -12.54 -39.46 9.54
CA SER A 86 -11.40 -40.37 9.38
C SER A 86 -10.86 -40.41 7.93
N GLU A 87 -11.76 -40.37 6.95
CA GLU A 87 -11.42 -40.35 5.53
C GLU A 87 -10.79 -39.02 5.13
N LEU A 88 -11.25 -37.90 5.72
CA LEU A 88 -10.62 -36.59 5.54
C LEU A 88 -9.19 -36.56 6.10
N ASP A 89 -8.96 -37.18 7.26
CA ASP A 89 -7.62 -37.33 7.84
C ASP A 89 -6.70 -38.19 6.96
N GLU A 90 -7.25 -39.19 6.28
CA GLU A 90 -6.51 -40.02 5.34
C GLU A 90 -6.24 -39.30 4.02
N LEU A 91 -7.20 -38.56 3.48
CA LEU A 91 -7.04 -37.70 2.30
C LEU A 91 -5.94 -36.66 2.52
N VAL A 92 -5.90 -36.02 3.69
CA VAL A 92 -4.84 -35.05 4.03
C VAL A 92 -3.47 -35.72 4.10
N ARG A 93 -3.38 -36.93 4.66
CA ARG A 93 -2.14 -37.74 4.63
C ARG A 93 -1.76 -38.12 3.21
N HIS A 94 -2.73 -38.52 2.39
CA HIS A 94 -2.52 -38.86 0.99
C HIS A 94 -1.97 -37.67 0.20
N CYS A 95 -2.50 -36.45 0.43
CA CYS A 95 -2.02 -35.21 -0.18
C CYS A 95 -0.55 -34.88 0.13
N ARG A 96 0.01 -35.38 1.24
CA ARG A 96 1.42 -35.18 1.63
C ARG A 96 2.38 -36.15 0.95
N ARG A 97 1.90 -37.24 0.34
CA ARG A 97 2.75 -38.24 -0.32
C ARG A 97 3.13 -37.81 -1.74
N PRO A 98 4.36 -38.09 -2.21
CA PRO A 98 4.74 -37.98 -3.61
C PRO A 98 3.83 -38.87 -4.47
N VAL A 99 3.48 -38.41 -5.67
CA VAL A 99 2.61 -39.19 -6.58
C VAL A 99 3.24 -40.55 -6.90
N ALA A 100 4.57 -40.61 -7.02
CA ALA A 100 5.29 -41.85 -7.27
C ALA A 100 5.14 -42.90 -6.15
N ASP A 101 4.91 -42.48 -4.90
CA ASP A 101 4.73 -43.39 -3.76
C ASP A 101 3.26 -43.78 -3.54
N GLN A 102 2.33 -42.94 -3.98
CA GLN A 102 0.89 -43.27 -4.00
C GLN A 102 0.60 -44.46 -4.91
N LEU A 103 1.45 -44.70 -5.92
CA LEU A 103 1.35 -45.81 -6.86
C LEU A 103 1.87 -47.15 -6.32
N LYS A 104 2.48 -47.17 -5.13
CA LYS A 104 3.14 -48.39 -4.57
C LYS A 104 2.25 -49.21 -3.63
N HIS A 105 1.11 -48.67 -3.17
CA HIS A 105 0.23 -49.33 -2.20
C HIS A 105 -1.17 -49.57 -2.78
N SER A 106 -1.32 -50.67 -3.54
CA SER A 106 -2.61 -51.26 -3.89
C SER A 106 -2.56 -52.77 -3.62
N SER A 107 -2.13 -53.14 -2.40
CA SER A 107 -2.18 -54.52 -1.92
C SER A 107 -3.01 -54.53 -0.64
N LEU A 108 -4.12 -55.27 -0.67
CA LEU A 108 -5.00 -55.55 0.46
C LEU A 108 -4.19 -55.85 1.73
N CYS A 109 -4.47 -55.14 2.83
CA CYS A 109 -3.90 -55.47 4.14
C CYS A 109 -4.48 -56.81 4.63
N PRO A 110 -3.66 -57.80 5.06
CA PRO A 110 -4.15 -58.84 5.93
C PRO A 110 -4.37 -58.26 7.34
N SER A 111 -5.42 -58.74 8.01
CA SER A 111 -5.83 -58.37 9.37
C SER A 111 -4.68 -58.40 10.38
N PRO A 112 -4.65 -57.49 11.38
CA PRO A 112 -3.62 -57.51 12.41
C PRO A 112 -3.85 -58.69 13.36
N GLN A 113 -3.07 -59.77 13.20
CA GLN A 113 -2.95 -60.80 14.22
C GLN A 113 -2.22 -60.24 15.44
N SER A 114 -2.87 -60.36 16.59
CA SER A 114 -2.34 -60.03 17.92
C SER A 114 -1.10 -60.87 18.21
N ILE A 115 0.09 -60.26 18.11
CA ILE A 115 1.31 -60.82 18.68
C ILE A 115 1.55 -60.13 20.03
N ARG A 116 1.23 -60.82 21.13
CA ARG A 116 1.71 -60.46 22.48
C ARG A 116 3.23 -60.62 22.49
N LYS A 117 3.98 -59.53 22.69
CA LYS A 117 5.40 -59.59 23.04
C LYS A 117 5.72 -58.65 24.20
N THR A 118 6.28 -59.27 25.23
CA THR A 118 6.75 -58.74 26.50
C THR A 118 8.17 -58.21 26.35
N SER A 119 8.37 -56.92 26.61
CA SER A 119 9.56 -56.27 27.19
C SER A 119 9.72 -54.85 26.64
N ALA A 120 9.92 -53.88 27.54
CA ALA A 120 10.07 -52.46 27.23
C ALA A 120 11.38 -52.13 26.47
N GLU A 121 12.29 -53.09 26.35
CA GLU A 121 13.63 -52.91 25.79
C GLU A 121 13.70 -53.18 24.27
N SER A 122 12.71 -53.90 23.73
CA SER A 122 12.55 -54.16 22.29
C SER A 122 12.04 -52.94 21.52
N VAL A 123 11.56 -51.90 22.22
CA VAL A 123 10.96 -50.68 21.63
C VAL A 123 12.01 -49.63 21.24
N ARG A 124 13.24 -49.70 21.80
CA ARG A 124 14.31 -48.72 21.51
C ARG A 124 15.22 -49.07 20.34
N LEU A 125 15.17 -50.32 19.86
CA LEU A 125 16.05 -50.84 18.80
C LEU A 125 15.34 -51.12 17.46
N LEU A 126 14.03 -50.87 17.36
CA LEU A 126 13.34 -50.78 16.07
C LEU A 126 13.71 -49.46 15.39
N GLN A 127 14.84 -49.53 14.69
CA GLN A 127 15.09 -48.97 13.37
C GLN A 127 14.35 -47.66 13.07
N ARG A 128 15.15 -46.60 12.94
CA ARG A 128 14.95 -45.50 11.98
C ARG A 128 14.34 -46.04 10.68
N GLN A 129 13.02 -46.18 10.62
CA GLN A 129 12.34 -46.27 9.34
C GLN A 129 12.62 -44.94 8.64
N PRO A 130 13.09 -44.94 7.38
CA PRO A 130 13.22 -43.70 6.64
C PRO A 130 11.86 -43.02 6.68
N VAL A 131 11.82 -41.79 7.23
CA VAL A 131 10.61 -40.98 7.21
C VAL A 131 10.11 -40.99 5.76
N PRO A 132 8.88 -41.44 5.47
CA PRO A 132 8.37 -41.48 4.11
C PRO A 132 8.58 -40.12 3.48
N ALA A 133 9.16 -40.08 2.28
CA ALA A 133 9.41 -38.81 1.60
C ALA A 133 8.08 -38.04 1.50
N GLU A 134 7.98 -36.86 2.10
CA GLU A 134 6.79 -36.00 1.98
C GLU A 134 7.03 -34.90 0.94
N VAL A 135 5.96 -34.48 0.26
CA VAL A 135 6.01 -33.28 -0.58
C VAL A 135 6.14 -32.04 0.30
N ALA A 136 6.73 -30.97 -0.26
CA ALA A 136 6.83 -29.70 0.45
C ALA A 136 5.47 -29.23 0.98
N GLY A 137 5.43 -28.70 2.22
CA GLY A 137 4.17 -28.35 2.89
C GLY A 137 3.27 -27.38 2.12
N HIS A 138 3.85 -26.47 1.31
CA HIS A 138 3.07 -25.59 0.43
C HIS A 138 2.40 -26.34 -0.73
N THR A 139 3.05 -27.38 -1.27
CA THR A 139 2.50 -28.26 -2.31
C THR A 139 1.34 -29.08 -1.74
N ALA A 140 1.50 -29.64 -0.53
CA ALA A 140 0.42 -30.34 0.17
C ALA A 140 -0.78 -29.40 0.44
N ALA A 141 -0.52 -28.19 0.93
CA ALA A 141 -1.56 -27.19 1.16
C ALA A 141 -2.25 -26.71 -0.13
N ASN A 142 -1.55 -26.71 -1.28
CA ASN A 142 -2.15 -26.39 -2.57
C ASN A 142 -3.05 -27.52 -3.05
N ARG A 143 -2.61 -28.79 -2.94
CA ARG A 143 -3.42 -29.96 -3.26
C ARG A 143 -4.73 -29.96 -2.49
N ILE A 144 -4.68 -29.78 -1.16
CA ILE A 144 -5.87 -29.76 -0.30
C ILE A 144 -6.83 -28.64 -0.71
N ARG A 145 -6.33 -27.43 -1.00
CA ARG A 145 -7.17 -26.30 -1.46
C ARG A 145 -7.87 -26.62 -2.77
N VAL A 146 -7.13 -27.11 -3.77
CA VAL A 146 -7.71 -27.45 -5.07
C VAL A 146 -8.76 -28.56 -4.93
N ILE A 147 -8.46 -29.59 -4.15
CA ILE A 147 -9.39 -30.71 -3.91
C ILE A 147 -10.66 -30.22 -3.22
N ARG A 148 -10.54 -29.38 -2.19
CA ARG A 148 -11.67 -28.76 -1.51
C ARG A 148 -12.51 -27.93 -2.48
N ASP A 149 -11.88 -27.10 -3.31
CA ASP A 149 -12.61 -26.23 -4.24
C ASP A 149 -13.30 -27.04 -5.34
N TYR A 150 -12.66 -28.11 -5.82
CA TYR A 150 -13.26 -29.07 -6.75
C TYR A 150 -14.47 -29.81 -6.14
N LEU A 151 -14.36 -30.27 -4.90
CA LEU A 151 -15.46 -30.94 -4.20
C LEU A 151 -16.63 -29.98 -3.89
N ASP A 152 -16.35 -28.72 -3.55
CA ASP A 152 -17.39 -27.68 -3.38
C ASP A 152 -18.18 -27.48 -4.66
N TRP A 153 -17.47 -27.39 -5.78
CA TRP A 153 -18.08 -27.33 -7.10
C TRP A 153 -18.87 -28.61 -7.42
N LEU A 154 -18.31 -29.80 -7.15
CA LEU A 154 -18.95 -31.07 -7.44
C LEU A 154 -20.28 -31.22 -6.68
N VAL A 155 -20.31 -30.86 -5.39
CA VAL A 155 -21.54 -30.89 -4.58
C VAL A 155 -22.59 -29.93 -5.16
N ARG A 156 -22.22 -28.67 -5.46
CA ARG A 156 -23.14 -27.69 -6.08
C ARG A 156 -23.65 -28.16 -7.44
N TYR A 157 -22.77 -28.75 -8.25
CA TYR A 157 -23.08 -29.26 -9.58
C TYR A 157 -24.12 -30.39 -9.50
N HIS A 158 -23.97 -31.33 -8.57
CA HIS A 158 -24.96 -32.39 -8.36
C HIS A 158 -26.28 -31.86 -7.78
N MET A 159 -26.24 -30.90 -6.84
CA MET A 159 -27.46 -30.27 -6.31
C MET A 159 -28.29 -29.61 -7.42
N ALA A 160 -27.64 -28.89 -8.34
CA ALA A 160 -28.30 -28.26 -9.47
C ALA A 160 -28.80 -29.27 -10.52
N ARG A 161 -28.07 -30.37 -10.75
CA ARG A 161 -28.40 -31.35 -11.79
C ARG A 161 -29.56 -32.28 -11.40
N TYR A 162 -29.61 -32.72 -10.13
CA TYR A 162 -30.55 -33.75 -9.69
C TYR A 162 -31.81 -33.20 -9.00
N HIS A 163 -31.97 -31.87 -8.87
CA HIS A 163 -33.13 -31.22 -8.23
C HIS A 163 -33.54 -31.88 -6.91
N LEU A 164 -32.56 -32.04 -6.00
CA LEU A 164 -32.82 -32.57 -4.65
C LEU A 164 -33.92 -31.76 -3.96
N GLY A 165 -34.76 -32.42 -3.16
CA GLY A 165 -35.75 -31.72 -2.33
C GLY A 165 -35.06 -30.68 -1.44
N ALA A 166 -35.73 -29.57 -1.12
CA ALA A 166 -35.12 -28.45 -0.37
C ALA A 166 -34.41 -28.91 0.92
N THR A 167 -35.01 -29.86 1.64
CA THR A 167 -34.47 -30.45 2.88
C THR A 167 -33.27 -31.37 2.65
N GLU A 168 -33.29 -32.17 1.58
CA GLU A 168 -32.19 -33.08 1.22
C GLU A 168 -30.97 -32.29 0.72
N GLY A 169 -31.22 -31.25 -0.08
CA GLY A 169 -30.20 -30.32 -0.53
C GLY A 169 -29.54 -29.57 0.62
N GLU A 170 -30.33 -29.07 1.58
CA GLU A 170 -29.82 -28.39 2.77
C GLU A 170 -28.99 -29.33 3.67
N ARG A 171 -29.43 -30.57 3.86
CA ARG A 171 -28.68 -31.58 4.63
C ARG A 171 -27.33 -31.88 4.01
N LEU A 172 -27.29 -32.15 2.70
CA LEU A 172 -26.04 -32.39 1.97
C LEU A 172 -25.10 -31.19 2.05
N TRP A 173 -25.63 -29.96 1.92
CA TRP A 173 -24.83 -28.75 2.00
C TRP A 173 -24.22 -28.56 3.40
N ASN A 174 -24.97 -28.83 4.46
CA ASN A 174 -24.49 -28.75 5.84
C ASN A 174 -23.41 -29.81 6.14
N GLU A 175 -23.60 -31.05 5.67
CA GLU A 175 -22.56 -32.11 5.73
C GLU A 175 -21.28 -31.66 5.01
N TRP A 176 -21.40 -31.15 3.78
CA TRP A 176 -20.25 -30.65 3.03
C TRP A 176 -19.57 -29.45 3.71
N ALA A 177 -20.34 -28.50 4.24
CA ALA A 177 -19.80 -27.34 4.96
C ALA A 177 -18.95 -27.78 6.16
N SER A 178 -19.40 -28.79 6.91
CA SER A 178 -18.64 -29.40 8.00
C SER A 178 -17.34 -30.06 7.51
N CYS A 179 -17.39 -30.85 6.43
CA CYS A 179 -16.20 -31.43 5.80
C CYS A 179 -15.21 -30.35 5.33
N LYS A 180 -15.71 -29.27 4.74
CA LYS A 180 -14.93 -28.14 4.24
C LYS A 180 -14.18 -27.44 5.37
N ASP A 181 -14.84 -27.21 6.50
CA ASP A 181 -14.21 -26.63 7.68
C ASP A 181 -13.17 -27.56 8.30
N ALA A 182 -13.47 -28.86 8.35
CA ALA A 182 -12.52 -29.89 8.79
C ALA A 182 -11.25 -29.94 7.91
N LEU A 183 -11.38 -29.78 6.58
CA LEU A 183 -10.25 -29.67 5.65
C LEU A 183 -9.49 -28.36 5.85
N ASN A 184 -10.18 -27.24 6.04
CA ASN A 184 -9.56 -25.94 6.31
C ASN A 184 -8.71 -25.96 7.59
N ALA A 185 -9.19 -26.60 8.65
CA ALA A 185 -8.47 -26.76 9.91
C ALA A 185 -7.17 -27.59 9.76
N ARG A 186 -7.14 -28.51 8.79
CA ARG A 186 -6.02 -29.43 8.51
C ARG A 186 -5.02 -28.90 7.49
N LEU A 187 -5.25 -27.70 6.94
CA LEU A 187 -4.30 -27.07 6.02
C LEU A 187 -2.93 -26.86 6.70
N PRO A 188 -1.82 -27.33 6.09
CA PRO A 188 -0.49 -27.06 6.60
C PRO A 188 -0.25 -25.55 6.72
N ARG A 189 -0.12 -25.05 7.95
CA ARG A 189 0.23 -23.64 8.19
C ARG A 189 1.70 -23.43 7.86
N HIS A 190 1.98 -22.50 6.95
CA HIS A 190 3.35 -22.13 6.61
C HIS A 190 4.02 -21.47 7.83
N LYS A 191 4.78 -22.24 8.62
CA LYS A 191 5.73 -21.68 9.58
C LYS A 191 6.90 -21.15 8.77
N GLY A 192 7.03 -19.83 8.65
CA GLY A 192 8.21 -19.18 8.07
C GLY A 192 9.44 -19.39 8.96
N ARG A 193 9.94 -20.62 9.04
CA ARG A 193 11.10 -20.98 9.86
C ARG A 193 12.32 -21.21 8.98
N ASN A 194 13.41 -20.57 9.41
CA ASN A 194 14.77 -20.51 8.88
C ASN A 194 14.96 -19.60 7.64
N THR A 195 15.44 -18.38 7.92
CA THR A 195 16.00 -17.44 6.93
C THR A 195 17.44 -17.76 6.54
N ILE A 196 18.14 -18.54 7.38
CA ILE A 196 19.52 -18.99 7.18
C ILE A 196 19.52 -20.13 6.14
N GLY A 197 20.35 -20.02 5.11
CA GLY A 197 20.48 -21.02 4.04
C GLY A 197 19.48 -20.87 2.88
N GLN A 198 18.74 -19.77 2.79
CA GLN A 198 17.94 -19.49 1.60
C GLN A 198 18.82 -19.13 0.39
N ARG A 199 18.30 -19.38 -0.81
CA ARG A 199 19.03 -19.23 -2.07
C ARG A 199 19.40 -17.76 -2.33
N GLU A 200 20.69 -17.50 -2.49
CA GLU A 200 21.27 -16.17 -2.79
C GLU A 200 21.90 -16.15 -4.20
N GLY A 201 22.34 -14.97 -4.67
CA GLY A 201 23.11 -14.87 -5.90
C GLY A 201 24.52 -15.47 -5.77
N LEU A 202 25.19 -15.66 -6.90
CA LEU A 202 26.57 -16.17 -6.94
C LEU A 202 27.55 -15.17 -6.31
N GLN A 203 28.64 -15.69 -5.75
CA GLN A 203 29.79 -14.87 -5.40
C GLN A 203 30.45 -14.32 -6.67
N PRO A 204 31.04 -13.11 -6.63
CA PRO A 204 31.67 -12.50 -7.81
C PRO A 204 32.69 -13.40 -8.49
N GLU A 205 33.51 -14.11 -7.71
CA GLU A 205 34.59 -14.99 -8.18
C GLU A 205 34.02 -16.20 -8.94
N VAL A 206 32.95 -16.80 -8.41
CA VAL A 206 32.24 -17.92 -9.05
C VAL A 206 31.54 -17.46 -10.34
N ALA A 207 31.00 -16.24 -10.34
CA ALA A 207 30.35 -15.67 -11.53
C ALA A 207 31.35 -15.37 -12.66
N GLU A 208 32.52 -14.83 -12.34
CA GLU A 208 33.61 -14.61 -13.30
C GLU A 208 34.13 -15.93 -13.85
N ARG A 209 34.41 -16.89 -12.97
CA ARG A 209 34.84 -18.24 -13.35
C ARG A 209 33.82 -18.94 -14.24
N LEU A 210 32.52 -18.83 -13.93
CA LEU A 210 31.44 -19.33 -14.77
C LEU A 210 31.49 -18.74 -16.19
N LEU A 211 31.69 -17.43 -16.34
CA LEU A 211 31.77 -16.78 -17.65
C LEU A 211 33.01 -17.22 -18.44
N ASN A 212 34.13 -17.44 -17.75
CA ASN A 212 35.37 -17.89 -18.37
C ASN A 212 35.28 -19.34 -18.88
N VAL A 213 34.79 -20.28 -18.06
CA VAL A 213 34.68 -21.69 -18.47
C VAL A 213 33.59 -21.93 -19.51
N THR A 214 32.55 -21.10 -19.54
CA THR A 214 31.48 -21.20 -20.54
C THR A 214 31.81 -20.51 -21.86
N SER A 215 32.94 -19.79 -21.94
CA SER A 215 33.40 -19.15 -23.18
C SER A 215 33.54 -20.17 -24.32
N PRO A 216 33.16 -19.84 -25.56
CA PRO A 216 33.25 -20.76 -26.70
C PRO A 216 34.68 -21.20 -27.03
N THR A 217 35.68 -20.40 -26.65
CA THR A 217 37.11 -20.69 -26.86
C THR A 217 37.78 -21.36 -25.67
N SER A 218 37.05 -21.55 -24.56
CA SER A 218 37.64 -22.15 -23.36
C SER A 218 37.89 -23.64 -23.57
N PRO A 219 39.11 -24.13 -23.23
CA PRO A 219 39.39 -25.56 -23.25
C PRO A 219 38.60 -26.32 -22.18
N GLU A 220 38.14 -25.63 -21.13
CA GLU A 220 37.36 -26.19 -20.02
C GLU A 220 35.85 -26.23 -20.31
N ASN A 221 35.42 -25.84 -21.51
CA ASN A 221 33.99 -25.78 -21.82
C ASN A 221 33.33 -27.17 -21.72
N PRO A 222 32.28 -27.34 -20.89
CA PRO A 222 31.69 -28.66 -20.64
C PRO A 222 30.87 -29.20 -21.82
N TRP A 223 30.57 -28.36 -22.82
CA TRP A 223 29.78 -28.74 -23.98
C TRP A 223 30.67 -29.06 -25.18
N LYS A 224 30.20 -29.99 -26.02
CA LYS A 224 30.91 -30.41 -27.24
C LYS A 224 30.23 -29.83 -28.47
N GLY A 225 31.03 -29.43 -29.45
CA GLY A 225 30.59 -28.88 -30.74
C GLY A 225 30.49 -27.35 -30.73
N LYS A 226 31.12 -26.71 -31.75
CA LYS A 226 31.28 -25.25 -31.85
C LYS A 226 29.96 -24.48 -31.70
N GLY A 227 28.90 -24.89 -32.42
CA GLY A 227 27.59 -24.24 -32.34
C GLY A 227 26.92 -24.37 -30.96
N THR A 228 27.06 -25.53 -30.31
CA THR A 228 26.54 -25.76 -28.96
C THR A 228 27.25 -24.89 -27.93
N CYS A 229 28.57 -24.78 -28.01
CA CYS A 229 29.36 -23.93 -27.10
C CYS A 229 28.96 -22.46 -27.25
N ILE A 230 28.87 -21.94 -28.48
CA ILE A 230 28.44 -20.55 -28.76
C ILE A 230 27.03 -20.30 -28.19
N ARG A 231 26.07 -21.18 -28.50
CA ARG A 231 24.69 -21.04 -28.07
C ARG A 231 24.55 -21.08 -26.54
N ASN A 232 25.26 -21.99 -25.87
CA ASN A 232 25.18 -22.12 -24.41
C ASN A 232 25.91 -20.98 -23.70
N ALA A 233 27.06 -20.53 -24.20
CA ALA A 233 27.77 -19.36 -23.71
C ALA A 233 26.86 -18.11 -23.75
N LEU A 234 26.18 -17.90 -24.88
CA LEU A 234 25.24 -16.79 -25.04
C LEU A 234 24.04 -16.90 -24.08
N LEU A 235 23.47 -18.09 -23.91
CA LEU A 235 22.39 -18.33 -22.93
C LEU A 235 22.81 -17.95 -21.51
N VAL A 236 23.99 -18.40 -21.06
CA VAL A 236 24.52 -18.07 -19.73
C VAL A 236 24.70 -16.56 -19.58
N ARG A 237 25.25 -15.91 -20.62
CA ARG A 237 25.44 -14.46 -20.66
C ARG A 237 24.11 -13.70 -20.57
N TRP A 238 23.09 -14.12 -21.31
CA TRP A 238 21.73 -13.56 -21.24
C TRP A 238 21.13 -13.65 -19.83
N PHE A 239 21.23 -14.80 -19.16
CA PHE A 239 20.76 -14.94 -17.79
C PHE A 239 21.53 -14.06 -16.81
N TYR A 240 22.84 -13.94 -16.98
CA TYR A 240 23.71 -13.16 -16.11
C TYR A 240 23.53 -11.64 -16.27
N GLU A 241 23.41 -11.14 -17.49
CA GLU A 241 23.29 -9.71 -17.78
C GLU A 241 21.87 -9.16 -17.68
N LEU A 242 20.84 -9.95 -18.02
CA LEU A 242 19.46 -9.47 -18.09
C LEU A 242 18.58 -9.97 -16.94
N GLY A 243 19.03 -11.00 -16.21
CA GLY A 243 18.27 -11.57 -15.09
C GLY A 243 16.93 -12.20 -15.49
N LEU A 244 16.73 -12.54 -16.76
CA LEU A 244 15.47 -13.07 -17.30
C LEU A 244 15.08 -14.44 -16.70
N ARG A 245 13.78 -14.74 -16.67
CA ARG A 245 13.28 -16.09 -16.35
C ARG A 245 13.51 -17.03 -17.52
N ARG A 246 13.63 -18.33 -17.24
CA ARG A 246 13.74 -19.40 -18.26
C ARG A 246 12.66 -19.29 -19.34
N GLY A 247 11.41 -19.08 -18.92
CA GLY A 247 10.28 -18.90 -19.82
C GLY A 247 10.40 -17.66 -20.70
N GLU A 248 10.95 -16.56 -20.17
CA GLU A 248 11.16 -15.32 -20.91
C GLU A 248 12.23 -15.51 -22.00
N VAL A 249 13.39 -16.07 -21.64
CA VAL A 249 14.50 -16.28 -22.59
C VAL A 249 14.10 -17.17 -23.77
N LEU A 250 13.34 -18.24 -23.51
CA LEU A 250 12.93 -19.18 -24.57
C LEU A 250 11.70 -18.71 -25.36
N ASN A 251 11.02 -17.65 -24.92
CA ASN A 251 9.90 -17.02 -25.64
C ASN A 251 10.39 -15.99 -26.67
N VAL A 252 11.59 -15.42 -26.48
CA VAL A 252 12.13 -14.36 -27.36
C VAL A 252 12.19 -14.80 -28.82
N LYS A 253 11.61 -13.98 -29.68
CA LYS A 253 11.70 -14.06 -31.14
C LYS A 253 12.72 -13.02 -31.65
N ILE A 254 13.34 -13.26 -32.80
CA ILE A 254 14.32 -12.30 -33.38
C ILE A 254 13.75 -10.88 -33.54
N PRO A 255 12.49 -10.67 -33.99
CA PRO A 255 11.89 -9.34 -34.10
C PRO A 255 11.69 -8.60 -32.77
N ASP A 256 11.83 -9.28 -31.63
CA ASP A 256 11.74 -8.65 -30.31
C ASP A 256 12.98 -7.81 -29.98
N ILE A 257 14.05 -7.96 -30.77
CA ILE A 257 15.34 -7.33 -30.55
C ILE A 257 15.52 -6.20 -31.56
N ASN A 258 15.62 -4.98 -31.06
CA ASN A 258 16.04 -3.85 -31.86
C ASN A 258 17.56 -3.67 -31.73
N PHE A 259 18.30 -4.04 -32.77
CA PHE A 259 19.76 -3.93 -32.80
C PHE A 259 20.25 -2.48 -32.95
N GLN A 260 19.41 -1.55 -33.42
CA GLN A 260 19.76 -0.14 -33.55
C GLN A 260 19.64 0.60 -32.22
N SER A 261 18.54 0.40 -31.49
CA SER A 261 18.36 1.00 -30.16
C SER A 261 18.97 0.15 -29.04
N GLU A 262 19.53 -1.02 -29.36
CA GLU A 262 20.06 -2.00 -28.41
C GLU A 262 19.04 -2.39 -27.33
N GLU A 263 17.79 -2.62 -27.73
CA GLU A 263 16.69 -2.96 -26.81
C GLU A 263 16.09 -4.34 -27.10
N LEU A 264 15.76 -5.07 -26.04
CA LEU A 264 14.96 -6.29 -26.08
C LEU A 264 13.55 -6.00 -25.55
N THR A 265 12.52 -6.37 -26.30
CA THR A 265 11.14 -6.35 -25.85
C THR A 265 10.72 -7.73 -25.35
N VAL A 266 10.42 -7.87 -24.06
CA VAL A 266 9.85 -9.11 -23.51
C VAL A 266 8.33 -9.05 -23.67
N VAL A 267 7.77 -9.97 -24.46
CA VAL A 267 6.34 -9.99 -24.84
C VAL A 267 5.65 -11.24 -24.32
N ARG A 268 4.41 -11.10 -23.84
CA ARG A 268 3.52 -12.20 -23.47
C ARG A 268 2.82 -12.77 -24.69
N ARG A 269 3.14 -14.03 -24.99
CA ARG A 269 2.50 -14.81 -26.06
C ARG A 269 1.92 -16.09 -25.48
N ALA A 270 0.76 -16.01 -24.85
CA ALA A 270 0.07 -17.22 -24.41
C ALA A 270 -0.61 -17.89 -25.60
N ASP A 271 -0.53 -19.22 -25.69
CA ASP A 271 -1.19 -20.01 -26.74
C ASP A 271 -0.75 -19.60 -28.17
N ASP A 272 0.54 -19.28 -28.34
CA ASP A 272 1.11 -18.85 -29.62
C ASP A 272 1.04 -20.01 -30.64
N PRO A 273 0.33 -19.85 -31.78
CA PRO A 273 0.19 -20.88 -32.81
C PRO A 273 1.50 -21.15 -33.55
N GLU A 274 2.43 -20.18 -33.60
CA GLU A 274 3.75 -20.37 -34.21
C GLU A 274 4.71 -21.15 -33.30
N ASP A 275 4.36 -21.37 -32.02
CA ASP A 275 5.20 -22.13 -31.10
C ASP A 275 4.86 -23.64 -31.19
N PRO A 276 5.73 -24.48 -31.79
CA PRO A 276 5.47 -25.91 -31.94
C PRO A 276 5.63 -26.69 -30.62
N ARG A 277 6.10 -26.06 -29.54
CA ARG A 277 6.38 -26.75 -28.28
C ARG A 277 5.08 -27.04 -27.53
N LYS A 278 4.93 -28.29 -27.09
CA LYS A 278 3.84 -28.73 -26.22
C LYS A 278 3.85 -28.00 -24.87
N ASP A 279 5.02 -27.95 -24.23
CA ASP A 279 5.25 -27.14 -23.02
C ASP A 279 5.81 -25.78 -23.42
N GLN A 280 4.90 -24.84 -23.68
CA GLN A 280 5.23 -23.51 -24.15
C GLN A 280 5.97 -22.70 -23.07
N PRO A 281 7.14 -22.11 -23.36
CA PRO A 281 7.76 -21.17 -22.46
C PRO A 281 6.95 -19.86 -22.40
N LEU A 282 6.37 -19.59 -21.23
CA LEU A 282 5.52 -18.41 -21.03
C LEU A 282 6.20 -17.33 -20.20
N VAL A 283 5.89 -16.07 -20.55
CA VAL A 283 6.21 -14.91 -19.73
C VAL A 283 5.17 -14.82 -18.59
N LYS A 284 5.63 -15.10 -17.37
CA LYS A 284 4.79 -15.10 -16.14
C LYS A 284 4.32 -13.69 -15.74
N THR A 285 5.00 -12.66 -16.22
CA THR A 285 4.98 -11.28 -15.71
C THR A 285 4.59 -10.29 -16.80
N ARG A 286 4.62 -8.97 -16.51
CA ARG A 286 4.28 -7.92 -17.49
C ARG A 286 5.33 -7.79 -18.60
N ASP A 287 4.87 -7.32 -19.74
CA ASP A 287 5.69 -6.92 -20.88
C ASP A 287 6.56 -5.73 -20.52
N ARG A 288 7.75 -5.66 -21.09
CA ARG A 288 8.72 -4.61 -20.81
C ARG A 288 9.82 -4.54 -21.86
N LYS A 289 10.41 -3.36 -22.00
CA LYS A 289 11.67 -3.17 -22.73
C LYS A 289 12.85 -3.24 -21.78
N ILE A 290 13.91 -3.92 -22.19
CA ILE A 290 15.15 -4.10 -21.43
C ILE A 290 16.31 -3.66 -22.32
N PRO A 291 17.19 -2.76 -21.84
CA PRO A 291 18.40 -2.39 -22.58
C PRO A 291 19.38 -3.57 -22.64
N LEU A 292 20.02 -3.75 -23.78
CA LEU A 292 21.10 -4.69 -24.02
C LEU A 292 22.44 -3.94 -23.96
N SER A 293 23.47 -4.57 -23.40
CA SER A 293 24.81 -4.00 -23.54
C SER A 293 25.28 -4.12 -25.00
N PRO A 294 26.11 -3.20 -25.52
CA PRO A 294 26.62 -3.28 -26.89
C PRO A 294 27.31 -4.62 -27.18
N GLY A 295 28.06 -5.14 -26.20
CA GLY A 295 28.70 -6.45 -26.29
C GLY A 295 27.72 -7.61 -26.39
N LEU A 296 26.65 -7.62 -25.57
CA LEU A 296 25.61 -8.65 -25.63
C LEU A 296 24.80 -8.56 -26.93
N CYS A 297 24.52 -7.35 -27.40
CA CYS A 297 23.83 -7.08 -28.66
C CYS A 297 24.64 -7.66 -29.83
N LYS A 298 25.94 -7.37 -29.90
CA LYS A 298 26.88 -7.91 -30.90
C LYS A 298 26.95 -9.44 -30.87
N LEU A 299 27.17 -10.05 -29.70
CA LEU A 299 27.24 -11.52 -29.57
C LEU A 299 25.92 -12.20 -29.99
N THR A 300 24.79 -11.56 -29.71
CA THR A 300 23.47 -12.05 -30.12
C THR A 300 23.31 -11.97 -31.64
N HIS A 301 23.72 -10.85 -32.25
CA HIS A 301 23.71 -10.68 -33.70
C HIS A 301 24.58 -11.73 -34.39
N GLU A 302 25.83 -11.91 -33.94
CA GLU A 302 26.77 -12.91 -34.47
C GLU A 302 26.22 -14.35 -34.34
N TYR A 303 25.58 -14.68 -33.23
CA TYR A 303 24.90 -15.96 -33.07
C TYR A 303 23.79 -16.14 -34.11
N ILE A 304 22.95 -15.12 -34.34
CA ILE A 304 21.86 -15.17 -35.33
C ILE A 304 22.42 -15.36 -36.74
N THR A 305 23.40 -14.55 -37.14
CA THR A 305 23.92 -14.53 -38.52
C THR A 305 24.75 -15.75 -38.86
N ASN A 306 25.54 -16.26 -37.91
CA ASN A 306 26.57 -17.24 -38.19
C ASN A 306 26.19 -18.65 -37.71
N THR A 307 25.70 -18.78 -36.47
CA THR A 307 25.46 -20.10 -35.85
C THR A 307 24.03 -20.58 -36.07
N ARG A 308 23.05 -19.73 -35.73
CA ARG A 308 21.62 -20.04 -35.87
C ARG A 308 21.23 -20.22 -37.33
N ARG A 309 21.62 -19.27 -38.20
CA ARG A 309 21.32 -19.31 -39.64
C ARG A 309 21.90 -20.53 -40.37
N ALA A 310 23.03 -21.06 -39.90
CA ALA A 310 23.69 -22.24 -40.45
C ALA A 310 23.09 -23.57 -39.98
N THR A 311 22.27 -23.56 -38.92
CA THR A 311 21.61 -24.78 -38.43
C THR A 311 20.36 -25.05 -39.27
N GLU A 312 20.25 -26.27 -39.81
CA GLU A 312 19.07 -26.71 -40.57
C GLU A 312 17.79 -26.61 -39.72
N GLY A 313 16.66 -26.25 -40.34
CA GLY A 313 15.37 -26.11 -39.64
C GLY A 313 15.17 -24.78 -38.90
N ALA A 314 16.24 -24.09 -38.49
CA ALA A 314 16.15 -22.85 -37.70
C ALA A 314 15.49 -21.67 -38.41
N ARG A 315 15.51 -21.65 -39.75
CA ARG A 315 14.90 -20.58 -40.56
C ARG A 315 13.37 -20.70 -40.67
N ARG A 316 12.80 -21.84 -40.24
CA ARG A 316 11.36 -22.10 -40.33
C ARG A 316 10.54 -21.41 -39.22
N HIS A 317 11.20 -20.77 -38.25
CA HIS A 317 10.53 -20.09 -37.15
C HIS A 317 11.35 -18.91 -36.62
N PRO A 318 10.75 -17.96 -35.89
CA PRO A 318 11.43 -16.74 -35.44
C PRO A 318 12.11 -16.83 -34.06
N PHE A 319 11.95 -17.92 -33.29
CA PHE A 319 12.55 -18.05 -31.95
C PHE A 319 14.07 -17.93 -31.93
N LEU A 320 14.61 -17.16 -30.98
CA LEU A 320 16.05 -16.86 -30.89
C LEU A 320 16.89 -18.12 -30.63
N PHE A 321 16.64 -18.81 -29.52
CA PHE A 321 17.44 -19.96 -29.11
C PHE A 321 16.87 -21.27 -29.64
N ILE A 322 17.74 -22.04 -30.31
CA ILE A 322 17.39 -23.29 -30.99
C ILE A 322 18.14 -24.51 -30.44
N ALA A 323 17.60 -25.69 -30.67
CA ALA A 323 18.30 -26.96 -30.51
C ALA A 323 19.33 -27.12 -31.63
N MET A 324 20.57 -27.41 -31.27
CA MET A 324 21.63 -27.69 -32.25
C MET A 324 21.39 -29.05 -32.90
N GLY A 325 21.52 -29.11 -34.23
CA GLY A 325 21.23 -30.30 -35.04
C GLY A 325 19.90 -30.19 -35.78
N THR A 326 18.78 -30.02 -35.07
CA THR A 326 17.44 -29.96 -35.68
C THR A 326 16.94 -28.56 -36.00
N GLY A 327 17.53 -27.54 -35.35
CA GLY A 327 17.12 -26.15 -35.47
C GLY A 327 15.79 -25.81 -34.80
N ALA A 328 15.10 -26.76 -34.17
CA ALA A 328 13.82 -26.53 -33.50
C ALA A 328 13.94 -25.56 -32.31
N PRO A 329 12.86 -24.88 -31.87
CA PRO A 329 12.90 -23.99 -30.72
C PRO A 329 13.32 -24.72 -29.45
N LEU A 330 14.26 -24.14 -28.71
CA LEU A 330 14.82 -24.80 -27.53
C LEU A 330 13.75 -24.99 -26.43
N SER A 331 13.66 -26.19 -25.86
CA SER A 331 12.68 -26.52 -24.83
C SER A 331 13.17 -26.20 -23.41
N LEU A 332 12.23 -26.10 -22.44
CA LEU A 332 12.56 -25.92 -21.02
C LEU A 332 13.38 -27.09 -20.46
N SER A 333 13.08 -28.33 -20.87
CA SER A 333 13.83 -29.52 -20.46
C SER A 333 15.27 -29.49 -20.99
N ALA A 334 15.45 -29.13 -22.27
CA ALA A 334 16.76 -28.98 -22.88
C ALA A 334 17.58 -27.87 -22.19
N LEU A 335 16.96 -26.74 -21.88
CA LEU A 335 17.60 -25.68 -21.10
C LEU A 335 18.06 -26.17 -19.72
N ASN A 336 17.22 -26.94 -19.01
CA ASN A 336 17.61 -27.49 -17.71
C ASN A 336 18.79 -28.47 -17.85
N ALA A 337 18.81 -29.29 -18.89
CA ALA A 337 19.89 -30.23 -19.17
C ALA A 337 21.24 -29.54 -19.41
N ILE A 338 21.25 -28.35 -20.03
CA ILE A 338 22.46 -27.53 -20.20
C ILE A 338 23.10 -27.21 -18.85
N PHE A 339 22.29 -26.73 -17.90
CA PHE A 339 22.77 -26.40 -16.56
C PHE A 339 23.09 -27.64 -15.73
N VAL A 340 22.38 -28.77 -15.90
CA VAL A 340 22.77 -30.04 -15.26
C VAL A 340 24.15 -30.47 -15.73
N LYS A 341 24.40 -30.44 -17.04
CA LYS A 341 25.70 -30.81 -17.61
C LYS A 341 26.83 -29.90 -17.14
N LEU A 342 26.56 -28.58 -17.06
CA LEU A 342 27.50 -27.63 -16.46
C LEU A 342 27.84 -28.00 -15.02
N ARG A 343 26.85 -28.30 -14.17
CA ARG A 343 27.11 -28.66 -12.77
C ARG A 343 27.91 -29.95 -12.62
N ASN A 344 27.55 -30.97 -13.39
CA ASN A 344 28.20 -32.28 -13.33
C ASN A 344 29.67 -32.24 -13.81
N ALA A 345 30.08 -31.22 -14.56
CA ALA A 345 31.43 -31.13 -15.11
C ALA A 345 32.48 -30.57 -14.14
N PHE A 346 32.07 -29.92 -13.04
CA PHE A 346 32.98 -29.14 -12.17
C PHE A 346 32.87 -29.50 -10.69
N ASN A 347 32.66 -30.79 -10.35
CA ASN A 347 32.82 -31.37 -9.00
C ASN A 347 32.40 -30.48 -7.81
N GLY A 348 31.21 -29.87 -7.87
CA GLY A 348 30.67 -29.06 -6.77
C GLY A 348 30.82 -27.55 -6.91
N GLU A 349 31.73 -27.06 -7.75
CA GLU A 349 32.01 -25.62 -7.93
C GLU A 349 30.75 -24.85 -8.38
N PHE A 350 29.96 -25.46 -9.26
CA PHE A 350 28.76 -24.85 -9.82
C PHE A 350 27.45 -25.43 -9.29
N ASP A 351 27.43 -26.17 -8.19
CA ASP A 351 26.23 -26.89 -7.71
C ASP A 351 24.99 -25.98 -7.51
N ALA A 352 25.21 -24.73 -7.12
CA ALA A 352 24.16 -23.74 -6.97
C ALA A 352 23.72 -23.09 -8.30
N VAL A 353 24.51 -23.20 -9.37
CA VAL A 353 24.29 -22.48 -10.63
C VAL A 353 23.04 -23.00 -11.34
N THR A 354 22.05 -22.12 -11.39
CA THR A 354 20.79 -22.31 -12.11
C THR A 354 20.38 -20.97 -12.72
N PRO A 355 19.52 -20.95 -13.75
CA PRO A 355 18.97 -19.70 -14.29
C PRO A 355 18.35 -18.80 -13.22
N HIS A 356 17.72 -19.40 -12.21
CA HIS A 356 17.11 -18.64 -11.11
C HIS A 356 18.16 -18.04 -10.17
N VAL A 357 19.28 -18.71 -9.93
CA VAL A 357 20.40 -18.14 -9.15
C VAL A 357 21.06 -17.00 -9.91
N LEU A 358 21.25 -17.11 -11.23
CA LEU A 358 21.75 -15.99 -12.04
C LEU A 358 20.85 -14.76 -11.98
N ARG A 359 19.53 -14.97 -11.89
CA ARG A 359 18.57 -13.88 -11.61
C ARG A 359 18.75 -13.27 -10.21
N HIS A 360 19.11 -14.05 -9.19
CA HIS A 360 19.50 -13.48 -7.88
C HIS A 360 20.80 -12.69 -7.99
N THR A 361 21.81 -13.23 -8.67
CA THR A 361 23.09 -12.54 -8.93
C THR A 361 22.87 -11.18 -9.61
N TRP A 362 21.96 -11.11 -10.59
CA TRP A 362 21.60 -9.85 -11.23
C TRP A 362 21.01 -8.85 -10.23
N ASN A 363 20.10 -9.29 -9.34
CA ASN A 363 19.50 -8.40 -8.34
C ASN A 363 20.52 -7.90 -7.32
N ASP A 364 21.44 -8.75 -6.88
CA ASP A 364 22.53 -8.36 -5.98
C ASP A 364 23.41 -7.27 -6.64
N ARG A 365 23.78 -7.47 -7.90
CA ARG A 365 24.54 -6.49 -8.70
C ARG A 365 23.76 -5.19 -8.89
N PHE A 366 22.47 -5.27 -9.21
CA PHE A 366 21.60 -4.11 -9.36
C PHE A 366 21.55 -3.29 -8.06
N SER A 367 21.36 -3.94 -6.91
CA SER A 367 21.34 -3.27 -5.60
C SER A 367 22.67 -2.56 -5.31
N THR A 368 23.79 -3.20 -5.66
CA THR A 368 25.13 -2.60 -5.52
C THR A 368 25.29 -1.34 -6.37
N VAL A 369 24.75 -1.33 -7.60
CA VAL A 369 24.79 -0.15 -8.48
C VAL A 369 23.88 0.96 -7.93
N MET A 370 22.69 0.63 -7.44
CA MET A 370 21.76 1.61 -6.86
C MET A 370 22.32 2.25 -5.59
N ASP A 371 22.98 1.47 -4.72
CA ASP A 371 23.68 1.97 -3.53
C ASP A 371 24.81 2.96 -3.92
N LYS A 372 25.62 2.62 -4.93
CA LYS A 372 26.68 3.52 -5.44
C LYS A 372 26.12 4.81 -6.01
N ALA A 373 25.00 4.73 -6.71
CA ALA A 373 24.27 5.87 -7.26
C ALA A 373 23.45 6.64 -6.21
N LYS A 374 23.44 6.19 -4.94
CA LYS A 374 22.68 6.78 -3.83
C LYS A 374 21.17 6.92 -4.12
N VAL A 375 20.62 5.98 -4.88
CA VAL A 375 19.18 5.94 -5.20
C VAL A 375 18.38 5.56 -3.96
N SER A 376 17.19 6.14 -3.79
CA SER A 376 16.33 5.81 -2.65
C SER A 376 15.77 4.38 -2.74
N GLU A 377 15.54 3.72 -1.61
CA GLU A 377 15.00 2.34 -1.59
C GLU A 377 13.67 2.21 -2.36
N ALA A 378 12.83 3.24 -2.31
CA ALA A 378 11.55 3.29 -3.02
C ALA A 378 11.72 3.42 -4.55
N GLU A 379 12.73 4.17 -5.01
CA GLU A 379 13.07 4.26 -6.44
C GLU A 379 13.73 2.97 -6.94
N GLU A 380 14.66 2.43 -6.16
CA GLU A 380 15.29 1.14 -6.43
C GLU A 380 14.24 0.04 -6.58
N GLU A 381 13.25 -0.04 -5.68
CA GLU A 381 12.17 -1.02 -5.77
C GLU A 381 11.31 -0.84 -7.03
N ARG A 382 11.00 0.41 -7.41
CA ARG A 382 10.25 0.72 -8.64
C ARG A 382 11.01 0.29 -9.89
N MET A 383 12.28 0.72 -10.02
CA MET A 383 13.14 0.39 -11.16
C MET A 383 13.37 -1.11 -11.26
N ARG A 384 13.68 -1.78 -10.14
CA ARG A 384 13.85 -3.23 -10.08
C ARG A 384 12.57 -3.94 -10.50
N SER A 385 11.41 -3.51 -9.99
CA SER A 385 10.13 -4.15 -10.32
C SER A 385 9.81 -4.03 -11.80
N TYR A 386 10.06 -2.87 -12.40
CA TYR A 386 9.92 -2.67 -13.85
C TYR A 386 10.83 -3.62 -14.64
N LEU A 387 12.14 -3.59 -14.40
CA LEU A 387 13.13 -4.42 -15.12
C LEU A 387 12.92 -5.93 -14.91
N MET A 388 12.33 -6.32 -13.78
CA MET A 388 12.04 -7.71 -13.45
C MET A 388 10.63 -8.18 -13.84
N GLY A 389 9.82 -7.29 -14.41
CA GLY A 389 8.43 -7.52 -14.82
C GLY A 389 7.45 -7.69 -13.65
N TRP A 390 7.82 -7.32 -12.43
CA TRP A 390 6.94 -7.44 -11.28
C TRP A 390 5.87 -6.35 -11.27
N ALA A 391 4.69 -6.68 -10.72
CA ALA A 391 3.71 -5.65 -10.43
C ALA A 391 4.26 -4.70 -9.36
N PRO A 392 4.06 -3.37 -9.47
CA PRO A 392 4.55 -2.39 -8.48
C PRO A 392 4.08 -2.67 -7.04
N THR A 393 2.97 -3.39 -6.87
CA THR A 393 2.40 -3.76 -5.57
C THR A 393 2.92 -5.10 -5.02
N SER A 394 3.79 -5.80 -5.77
CA SER A 394 4.26 -7.13 -5.41
C SER A 394 5.44 -7.08 -4.46
N LYS A 395 5.33 -7.71 -3.28
CA LYS A 395 6.44 -7.89 -2.32
C LYS A 395 7.52 -8.88 -2.78
N THR A 396 7.57 -9.20 -4.08
CA THR A 396 8.52 -10.16 -4.64
C THR A 396 9.95 -9.61 -4.60
N SER A 397 10.11 -8.30 -4.75
CA SER A 397 11.37 -7.54 -4.59
C SER A 397 12.14 -7.91 -3.33
N VAL A 398 11.45 -8.00 -2.19
CA VAL A 398 12.00 -8.30 -0.86
C VAL A 398 12.69 -9.67 -0.79
N ASN A 399 12.27 -10.63 -1.61
CA ASN A 399 12.93 -11.95 -1.63
C ASN A 399 14.28 -11.93 -2.35
N TYR A 400 14.52 -10.93 -3.20
CA TYR A 400 15.76 -10.79 -3.98
C TYR A 400 16.77 -9.83 -3.36
N THR A 401 16.41 -9.06 -2.31
CA THR A 401 17.31 -8.16 -1.59
C THR A 401 17.95 -8.78 -0.35
N ARG A 402 17.64 -10.04 -0.01
CA ARG A 402 18.08 -10.65 1.26
C ARG A 402 19.59 -10.61 1.48
N ARG A 403 20.39 -10.98 0.47
CA ARG A 403 21.86 -10.99 0.58
C ARG A 403 22.39 -9.58 0.76
N HIS A 404 21.90 -8.62 -0.03
CA HIS A 404 22.25 -7.20 0.10
C HIS A 404 21.95 -6.66 1.49
N VAL A 405 20.72 -6.88 1.98
CA VAL A 405 20.30 -6.49 3.33
C VAL A 405 21.15 -7.17 4.40
N ARG A 406 21.48 -8.45 4.24
CA ARG A 406 22.35 -9.21 5.16
C ARG A 406 23.77 -8.65 5.19
N LEU A 407 24.38 -8.38 4.04
CA LEU A 407 25.73 -7.82 3.94
C LEU A 407 25.78 -6.40 4.53
N LYS A 408 24.80 -5.56 4.22
CA LYS A 408 24.67 -4.21 4.79
C LYS A 408 24.47 -4.27 6.31
N ALA A 409 23.62 -5.18 6.80
CA ALA A 409 23.43 -5.42 8.23
C ALA A 409 24.70 -5.98 8.91
N GLN A 410 25.47 -6.83 8.22
CA GLN A 410 26.76 -7.35 8.71
C GLN A 410 27.80 -6.24 8.78
N GLN A 411 27.90 -5.37 7.75
CA GLN A 411 28.79 -4.21 7.77
C GLN A 411 28.43 -3.24 8.90
N VAL A 412 27.14 -2.95 9.10
CA VAL A 412 26.66 -2.15 10.23
C VAL A 412 26.98 -2.85 11.56
N SER A 413 26.76 -4.16 11.66
CA SER A 413 27.09 -4.94 12.85
C SER A 413 28.60 -4.98 13.14
N LEU A 414 29.46 -5.09 12.12
CA LEU A 414 30.91 -5.05 12.23
C LEU A 414 31.39 -3.66 12.64
N ALA A 415 30.80 -2.60 12.08
CA ALA A 415 31.03 -1.22 12.51
C ALA A 415 30.59 -1.00 13.97
N MET A 416 29.46 -1.58 14.37
CA MET A 416 29.01 -1.57 15.77
C MET A 416 29.95 -2.36 16.68
N GLN A 417 30.44 -3.53 16.27
CA GLN A 417 31.38 -4.35 17.04
C GLN A 417 32.76 -3.70 17.18
N THR A 418 33.27 -3.07 16.13
CA THR A 418 34.50 -2.25 16.20
C THR A 418 34.31 -1.04 17.11
N MET A 419 33.12 -0.44 17.16
CA MET A 419 32.76 0.55 18.18
C MET A 419 32.64 -0.05 19.60
N THR A 420 32.31 -1.34 19.74
CA THR A 420 32.09 -2.01 21.04
C THR A 420 33.39 -2.56 21.66
N CYS A 421 34.46 -2.75 20.87
CA CYS A 421 35.80 -3.10 21.38
C CYS A 421 36.48 -1.98 22.17
N GLN A 422 35.86 -0.80 22.28
CA GLN A 422 36.33 0.34 23.08
C GLN A 422 35.29 0.79 24.12
N SER A 423 34.78 -0.09 24.99
CA SER A 423 34.04 0.41 26.16
C SER A 423 33.85 -0.63 27.27
N SER A 424 34.85 -0.79 28.11
CA SER A 424 34.60 -1.07 29.54
C SER A 424 34.43 0.27 30.23
N ILE A 425 33.22 0.85 30.19
CA ILE A 425 32.95 2.16 30.80
C ILE A 425 31.97 1.97 31.96
N ARG A 426 32.42 2.34 33.17
CA ARG A 426 31.54 2.70 34.29
C ARG A 426 30.51 3.70 33.77
N LEU A 427 29.21 3.39 33.86
CA LEU A 427 28.10 4.18 33.34
C LEU A 427 28.04 5.59 33.96
N SER A 428 28.86 6.52 33.48
CA SER A 428 28.68 7.96 33.63
C SER A 428 27.92 8.49 32.42
N LEU A 429 26.89 9.30 32.67
CA LEU A 429 26.21 10.04 31.61
C LEU A 429 27.19 11.07 31.03
N PRO A 430 27.14 11.35 29.71
CA PRO A 430 27.97 12.39 29.11
C PRO A 430 27.64 13.76 29.71
N THR A 431 28.57 14.72 29.65
CA THR A 431 28.34 16.08 30.18
C THR A 431 27.39 16.91 29.30
N THR A 432 27.34 16.62 28.00
CA THR A 432 26.42 17.25 27.05
C THR A 432 25.97 16.24 26.00
N VAL A 433 24.73 16.38 25.53
CA VAL A 433 24.16 15.57 24.44
C VAL A 433 23.71 16.50 23.33
N ARG A 434 24.01 16.12 22.08
CA ARG A 434 23.55 16.81 20.87
C ARG A 434 22.44 15.99 20.21
N THR A 435 21.24 16.54 20.15
CA THR A 435 20.10 15.88 19.50
C THR A 435 20.30 15.74 17.99
N LEU A 436 19.46 14.92 17.33
CA LEU A 436 19.41 14.81 15.85
C LEU A 436 19.25 16.17 15.15
N SER A 437 18.66 17.14 15.85
CA SER A 437 18.42 18.52 15.38
C SER A 437 19.60 19.47 15.53
N GLY A 438 20.66 19.04 16.23
CA GLY A 438 21.79 19.87 16.61
C GLY A 438 21.62 20.62 17.94
N ALA A 439 20.45 20.59 18.56
CA ALA A 439 20.23 21.17 19.89
C ALA A 439 21.05 20.46 20.96
N VAL A 440 21.67 21.23 21.86
CA VAL A 440 22.52 20.72 22.94
C VAL A 440 21.81 20.86 24.28
N PHE A 441 21.89 19.83 25.14
CA PHE A 441 21.37 19.86 26.50
C PHE A 441 22.25 19.03 27.46
N ASP A 442 22.13 19.29 28.76
CA ASP A 442 22.77 18.50 29.81
C ASP A 442 21.89 17.29 30.18
N PRO A 443 22.36 16.05 29.95
CA PRO A 443 21.62 14.85 30.33
C PRO A 443 21.59 14.58 31.84
N ASN A 444 22.50 15.17 32.63
CA ASN A 444 22.57 15.00 34.08
C ASN A 444 21.48 15.79 34.81
N ALA A 445 21.03 16.91 34.22
CA ALA A 445 19.92 17.70 34.74
C ALA A 445 18.69 16.84 35.09
N LYS A 446 18.01 17.21 36.19
CA LYS A 446 16.71 16.60 36.60
C LYS A 446 15.60 16.89 35.59
N ARG A 447 15.76 17.95 34.79
CA ARG A 447 14.84 18.35 33.73
C ARG A 447 15.62 18.68 32.47
N TRP A 448 15.31 17.98 31.38
CA TRP A 448 15.84 18.32 30.07
C TRP A 448 14.94 19.38 29.43
N THR A 449 15.49 20.57 29.21
CA THR A 449 14.81 21.65 28.48
C THR A 449 15.66 22.15 27.34
N PHE A 450 15.20 21.99 26.10
CA PHE A 450 15.88 22.48 24.90
C PHE A 450 14.87 22.72 23.76
N HIS A 451 15.34 23.37 22.69
CA HIS A 451 14.53 23.64 21.49
C HIS A 451 14.98 22.75 20.32
N ASP A 452 14.04 21.99 19.75
CA ASP A 452 14.23 21.23 18.50
C ASP A 452 13.52 21.99 17.36
N GLY A 453 14.24 22.89 16.71
CA GLY A 453 13.68 23.85 15.73
C GLY A 453 12.60 24.74 16.37
N LEU A 454 11.36 24.62 15.89
CA LEU A 454 10.22 25.39 16.43
C LEU A 454 9.52 24.74 17.63
N GLN A 455 9.93 23.53 18.03
CA GLN A 455 9.33 22.79 19.14
C GLN A 455 10.14 22.99 20.43
N SER A 456 9.44 23.19 21.55
CA SER A 456 10.05 23.20 22.87
C SER A 456 9.95 21.80 23.46
N ILE A 457 11.08 21.28 23.95
CA ILE A 457 11.16 19.96 24.57
C ILE A 457 11.33 20.14 26.06
N ASN A 458 10.53 19.40 26.83
CA ASN A 458 10.57 19.38 28.29
C ASN A 458 10.36 17.94 28.76
N VAL A 459 11.40 17.35 29.35
CA VAL A 459 11.34 16.03 30.00
C VAL A 459 11.74 16.22 31.46
N ASN A 460 10.77 16.09 32.37
CA ASN A 460 10.99 16.29 33.81
C ASN A 460 11.04 14.95 34.56
N PHE A 461 12.23 14.47 34.90
CA PHE A 461 12.43 13.18 35.58
C PHE A 461 11.93 13.18 37.03
N GLU A 462 11.76 14.35 37.65
CA GLU A 462 11.13 14.47 38.99
C GLU A 462 9.70 13.93 38.98
N ARG A 463 9.04 13.86 37.81
CA ARG A 463 7.71 13.27 37.67
C ARG A 463 7.70 11.74 37.78
N LEU A 464 8.87 11.10 37.88
CA LEU A 464 9.04 9.67 38.14
C LEU A 464 9.36 9.38 39.60
N SER A 465 9.73 10.41 40.38
CA SER A 465 9.99 10.30 41.81
C SER A 465 8.73 9.77 42.51
N GLY A 466 8.89 8.72 43.32
CA GLY A 466 7.81 8.02 44.00
C GLY A 466 7.24 6.81 43.27
N CYS A 467 7.39 6.69 41.94
CA CYS A 467 6.96 5.48 41.19
C CYS A 467 8.10 4.63 40.62
N ALA A 468 9.33 5.13 40.66
CA ALA A 468 10.53 4.42 40.24
C ALA A 468 11.70 4.73 41.18
N THR A 469 12.65 3.81 41.30
CA THR A 469 13.89 4.06 42.07
C THR A 469 14.82 4.98 41.30
N ASP A 470 15.72 5.65 42.02
CA ASP A 470 16.68 6.58 41.42
C ASP A 470 17.61 5.87 40.42
N GLU A 471 17.95 4.60 40.67
CA GLU A 471 18.74 3.76 39.75
C GLU A 471 17.98 3.52 38.44
N LEU A 472 16.69 3.22 38.50
CA LEU A 472 15.87 3.01 37.30
C LEU A 472 15.68 4.31 36.51
N ILE A 473 15.51 5.43 37.22
CA ILE A 473 15.40 6.76 36.60
C ILE A 473 16.70 7.13 35.89
N ALA A 474 17.86 6.91 36.53
CA ALA A 474 19.16 7.14 35.94
C ALA A 474 19.39 6.24 34.72
N ALA A 475 19.03 4.96 34.82
CA ALA A 475 19.14 4.02 33.72
C ALA A 475 18.23 4.37 32.52
N ALA A 476 17.02 4.89 32.76
CA ALA A 476 16.08 5.29 31.71
C ALA A 476 16.62 6.42 30.81
N LYS A 477 17.57 7.21 31.31
CA LYS A 477 18.19 8.31 30.56
C LYS A 477 19.00 7.79 29.36
N PHE A 478 19.68 6.65 29.46
CA PHE A 478 20.53 6.11 28.38
C PHE A 478 19.78 5.83 27.06
N PRO A 479 18.69 5.02 27.06
CA PRO A 479 17.92 4.84 25.84
C PRO A 479 17.23 6.15 25.40
N LEU A 480 16.80 7.03 26.32
CA LEU A 480 16.21 8.32 25.96
C LEU A 480 17.20 9.26 25.27
N ILE A 481 18.48 9.26 25.66
CA ILE A 481 19.58 9.96 24.98
C ILE A 481 19.71 9.45 23.56
N TRP A 482 19.75 8.12 23.38
CA TRP A 482 19.83 7.53 22.04
C TRP A 482 18.67 7.99 21.15
N TYR A 483 17.43 8.01 21.67
CA TYR A 483 16.28 8.52 20.92
C TYR A 483 16.36 10.03 20.68
N ALA A 484 16.95 10.83 21.58
CA ALA A 484 17.16 12.25 21.36
C ALA A 484 18.20 12.52 20.24
N GLU A 485 19.22 11.66 20.12
CA GLU A 485 20.27 11.73 19.10
C GLU A 485 19.82 11.18 17.73
N ASN A 486 18.92 10.19 17.72
CA ASN A 486 18.60 9.41 16.52
C ASN A 486 17.14 9.53 16.04
N ALA A 487 16.26 10.20 16.80
CA ALA A 487 14.86 10.40 16.43
C ALA A 487 14.42 11.86 16.61
N GLN A 488 13.22 12.19 16.10
CA GLN A 488 12.62 13.51 16.34
C GLN A 488 12.38 13.72 17.84
N ALA A 489 12.69 14.89 18.39
CA ALA A 489 12.70 15.09 19.84
C ALA A 489 11.34 14.88 20.52
N VAL A 490 10.23 15.06 19.80
CA VAL A 490 8.88 14.71 20.28
C VAL A 490 8.74 13.22 20.63
N THR A 491 9.52 12.35 19.97
CA THR A 491 9.56 10.91 20.23
C THR A 491 10.08 10.65 21.64
N THR A 492 11.13 11.35 22.05
CA THR A 492 11.71 11.27 23.41
C THR A 492 10.68 11.66 24.48
N VAL A 493 9.91 12.74 24.25
CA VAL A 493 8.83 13.15 25.16
C VAL A 493 7.73 12.09 25.24
N ASN A 494 7.27 11.59 24.09
CA ASN A 494 6.23 10.56 24.04
C ASN A 494 6.67 9.26 24.74
N LEU A 495 7.92 8.85 24.55
CA LEU A 495 8.49 7.67 25.22
C LEU A 495 8.58 7.88 26.73
N PHE A 496 9.04 9.05 27.18
CA PHE A 496 9.06 9.42 28.59
C PHE A 496 7.66 9.40 29.22
N ASP A 497 6.67 10.04 28.59
CA ASP A 497 5.30 10.08 29.13
C ASP A 497 4.64 8.69 29.17
N ASN A 498 4.90 7.85 28.17
CA ASN A 498 4.41 6.48 28.17
C ASN A 498 5.12 5.63 29.24
N LEU A 499 6.43 5.80 29.42
CA LEU A 499 7.20 5.14 30.47
C LEU A 499 6.65 5.54 31.85
N ARG A 500 6.42 6.83 32.08
CA ARG A 500 5.80 7.34 33.31
C ARG A 500 4.47 6.68 33.60
N ARG A 501 3.57 6.57 32.61
CA ARG A 501 2.26 5.92 32.79
C ARG A 501 2.39 4.46 33.21
N LEU A 502 3.33 3.74 32.59
CA LEU A 502 3.64 2.36 32.95
C LEU A 502 4.15 2.27 34.39
N LEU A 503 5.15 3.08 34.75
CA LEU A 503 5.76 3.06 36.08
C LEU A 503 4.75 3.44 37.18
N LEU A 504 3.88 4.44 36.93
CA LEU A 504 2.81 4.80 37.86
C LEU A 504 1.82 3.64 38.06
N SER A 505 1.40 2.98 36.98
CA SER A 505 0.47 1.86 37.07
C SER A 505 1.08 0.65 37.78
N VAL A 506 2.34 0.33 37.48
CA VAL A 506 3.02 -0.82 38.10
C VAL A 506 3.33 -0.53 39.57
N SER A 507 3.81 0.68 39.88
CA SER A 507 4.08 1.09 41.27
C SER A 507 2.81 1.09 42.12
N ALA A 508 1.69 1.59 41.59
CA ALA A 508 0.40 1.52 42.27
C ALA A 508 -0.07 0.08 42.51
N ALA A 509 0.17 -0.83 41.55
CA ALA A 509 -0.23 -2.24 41.68
C ALA A 509 0.63 -3.03 42.69
N GLN A 510 1.91 -2.69 42.86
CA GLN A 510 2.83 -3.39 43.76
C GLN A 510 3.06 -2.67 45.10
N GLY A 511 2.53 -1.45 45.27
CA GLY A 511 2.65 -0.65 46.50
C GLY A 511 4.06 -0.12 46.80
N GLN A 512 5.00 -0.21 45.85
CA GLN A 512 6.40 0.19 46.00
C GLN A 512 6.94 0.80 44.70
N PRO A 513 7.99 1.64 44.74
CA PRO A 513 8.65 2.15 43.53
C PRO A 513 9.22 1.02 42.68
N VAL A 514 9.17 1.15 41.34
CA VAL A 514 9.72 0.16 40.41
C VAL A 514 11.23 0.30 40.34
N GLY A 515 11.99 -0.74 40.72
CA GLY A 515 13.44 -0.80 40.55
C GLY A 515 13.91 -1.47 39.26
N ILE A 516 13.11 -2.40 38.72
CA ILE A 516 13.38 -3.10 37.46
C ILE A 516 12.06 -3.43 36.76
N ILE A 517 12.03 -3.34 35.43
CA ILE A 517 10.87 -3.66 34.61
C ILE A 517 10.98 -5.12 34.15
N ASP A 518 10.09 -5.98 34.65
CA ASP A 518 10.08 -7.41 34.38
C ASP A 518 8.80 -7.90 33.65
N ALA A 519 8.82 -9.12 33.12
CA ALA A 519 7.75 -9.71 32.34
C ALA A 519 6.38 -9.74 33.06
N PRO A 520 6.28 -10.12 34.36
CA PRO A 520 4.99 -10.13 35.05
C PRO A 520 4.36 -8.73 35.14
N GLN A 521 5.15 -7.71 35.46
CA GLN A 521 4.69 -6.32 35.54
C GLN A 521 4.17 -5.82 34.19
N LEU A 522 4.87 -6.16 33.10
CA LEU A 522 4.43 -5.82 31.74
C LEU A 522 3.15 -6.56 31.33
N ALA A 523 2.98 -7.82 31.74
CA ALA A 523 1.78 -8.59 31.46
C ALA A 523 0.56 -8.00 32.18
N THR A 524 0.70 -7.65 33.46
CA THR A 524 -0.34 -6.99 34.26
C THR A 524 -0.68 -5.62 33.71
N TYR A 525 0.33 -4.79 33.40
CA TYR A 525 0.09 -3.48 32.81
C TYR A 525 -0.61 -3.61 31.45
N ARG A 526 -0.25 -4.59 30.62
CA ARG A 526 -0.94 -4.82 29.35
C ARG A 526 -2.41 -5.20 29.56
N ALA A 527 -2.71 -6.03 30.56
CA ALA A 527 -4.07 -6.45 30.88
C ALA A 527 -4.97 -5.29 31.32
N SER A 528 -4.40 -4.22 31.89
CA SER A 528 -5.15 -3.01 32.25
C SER A 528 -5.38 -2.04 31.08
N LEU A 529 -4.77 -2.29 29.90
CA LEU A 529 -4.93 -1.42 28.74
C LEU A 529 -6.16 -1.81 27.91
N THR A 530 -6.91 -0.79 27.49
CA THR A 530 -7.94 -0.90 26.45
C THR A 530 -7.33 -0.90 25.04
N TRP A 531 -8.12 -1.22 24.02
CA TRP A 531 -7.69 -1.09 22.63
C TRP A 531 -7.19 0.34 22.31
N GLU A 532 -7.81 1.39 22.87
CA GLU A 532 -7.37 2.78 22.63
C GLU A 532 -6.00 3.11 23.24
N THR A 533 -5.50 2.29 24.16
CA THR A 533 -4.30 2.59 24.94
C THR A 533 -3.18 1.56 24.76
N GLU A 534 -3.48 0.34 24.30
CA GLU A 534 -2.50 -0.73 24.07
C GLU A 534 -1.37 -0.33 23.09
N TRP A 535 -1.67 0.51 22.10
CA TRP A 535 -0.65 0.98 21.14
C TRP A 535 0.48 1.79 21.79
N LYS A 536 0.23 2.41 22.96
CA LYS A 536 1.26 3.14 23.73
C LYS A 536 2.33 2.19 24.27
N LEU A 537 1.93 0.97 24.68
CA LEU A 537 2.85 -0.12 25.02
C LEU A 537 3.63 -0.59 23.78
N GLY A 538 3.03 -0.52 22.59
CA GLY A 538 3.71 -0.73 21.32
C GLY A 538 4.91 0.20 21.10
N GLY A 539 4.75 1.49 21.43
CA GLY A 539 5.85 2.46 21.41
C GLY A 539 6.97 2.11 22.39
N LEU A 540 6.61 1.68 23.61
CA LEU A 540 7.58 1.24 24.62
C LEU A 540 8.29 -0.07 24.25
N SER A 541 7.70 -0.93 23.43
CA SER A 541 8.33 -2.18 23.00
C SER A 541 9.67 -1.95 22.29
N ALA A 542 9.73 -0.97 21.38
CA ALA A 542 10.98 -0.60 20.71
C ALA A 542 11.97 0.05 21.67
N PHE A 543 11.48 0.88 22.59
CA PHE A 543 12.28 1.53 23.63
C PHE A 543 12.95 0.52 24.57
N PHE A 544 12.22 -0.47 25.07
CA PHE A 544 12.75 -1.51 25.95
C PHE A 544 13.72 -2.46 25.25
N LYS A 545 13.47 -2.79 23.97
CA LYS A 545 14.45 -3.52 23.15
C LYS A 545 15.76 -2.73 23.01
N LYS A 546 15.66 -1.41 22.83
CA LYS A 546 16.85 -0.55 22.74
C LYS A 546 17.57 -0.48 24.09
N TRP A 547 16.83 -0.31 25.19
CA TRP A 547 17.38 -0.30 26.55
C TRP A 547 18.19 -1.56 26.84
N GLU A 548 17.63 -2.74 26.56
CA GLU A 548 18.33 -4.02 26.73
C GLU A 548 19.56 -4.14 25.82
N SER A 549 19.47 -3.68 24.56
CA SER A 549 20.62 -3.70 23.63
C SER A 549 21.78 -2.79 24.04
N LEU A 550 21.53 -1.78 24.88
CA LEU A 550 22.56 -0.90 25.43
C LEU A 550 23.28 -1.50 26.64
N GLY A 551 22.82 -2.66 27.15
CA GLY A 551 23.42 -3.32 28.31
C GLY A 551 23.21 -2.58 29.63
N VAL A 552 22.32 -1.60 29.68
CA VAL A 552 22.03 -0.79 30.87
C VAL A 552 21.01 -1.52 31.76
N PRO A 553 21.25 -1.68 33.07
CA PRO A 553 20.28 -2.27 34.01
C PRO A 553 18.94 -1.53 33.98
N GLY A 554 17.81 -2.21 34.11
CA GLY A 554 16.48 -1.56 34.24
C GLY A 554 15.34 -2.28 33.53
N VAL A 555 15.62 -3.10 32.52
CA VAL A 555 14.63 -3.97 31.85
C VAL A 555 15.18 -5.38 31.75
N THR A 556 14.41 -6.39 32.14
CA THR A 556 14.85 -7.79 32.07
C THR A 556 14.81 -8.35 30.64
N LYS A 557 15.63 -9.37 30.37
CA LYS A 557 15.58 -10.10 29.09
C LYS A 557 14.24 -10.81 28.89
N ASP A 558 13.59 -11.24 29.96
CA ASP A 558 12.27 -11.87 29.91
C ASP A 558 11.17 -10.87 29.55
N ALA A 559 11.21 -9.64 30.08
CA ALA A 559 10.33 -8.55 29.66
C ALA A 559 10.41 -8.28 28.15
N VAL A 560 11.62 -8.22 27.59
CA VAL A 560 11.83 -8.05 26.15
C VAL A 560 11.37 -9.27 25.35
N ARG A 561 11.57 -10.50 25.86
CA ARG A 561 11.06 -11.73 25.22
C ARG A 561 9.54 -11.78 25.19
N LEU A 562 8.85 -11.39 26.26
CA LEU A 562 7.38 -11.26 26.31
C LEU A 562 6.89 -10.28 25.23
N LEU A 563 7.51 -9.11 25.13
CA LEU A 563 7.13 -8.11 24.12
C LEU A 563 7.42 -8.54 22.68
N LYS A 564 8.31 -9.52 22.47
CA LYS A 564 8.57 -10.14 21.15
C LYS A 564 7.55 -11.24 20.82
N SER A 565 7.02 -11.95 21.82
CA SER A 565 6.05 -13.03 21.62
C SER A 565 4.61 -12.52 21.48
N VAL A 566 4.32 -11.34 22.01
CA VAL A 566 3.00 -10.72 22.02
C VAL A 566 2.74 -9.85 20.80
N ARG A 567 1.54 -9.99 20.20
CA ARG A 567 1.04 -9.07 19.15
C ARG A 567 0.20 -7.95 19.77
N LEU A 568 0.76 -6.76 19.86
CA LEU A 568 0.09 -5.55 20.38
C LEU A 568 -0.83 -4.92 19.33
N LYS A 569 -1.97 -4.37 19.75
CA LYS A 569 -2.89 -3.65 18.86
C LYS A 569 -2.29 -2.30 18.47
N GLY A 570 -2.46 -1.94 17.20
CA GLY A 570 -2.06 -0.62 16.68
C GLY A 570 -3.12 0.43 16.98
N ASN A 571 -2.72 1.71 16.95
CA ASN A 571 -3.64 2.83 17.10
C ASN A 571 -4.72 2.78 16.00
N ARG A 572 -6.01 2.98 16.35
CA ARG A 572 -7.09 3.07 15.35
C ARG A 572 -6.89 4.35 14.54
N LYS A 573 -6.66 4.20 13.25
CA LYS A 573 -6.42 5.33 12.34
C LYS A 573 -7.70 5.63 11.59
N GLY A 574 -8.04 6.92 11.47
CA GLY A 574 -9.03 7.37 10.49
C GLY A 574 -10.50 7.19 10.86
N VAL A 575 -10.84 6.83 12.10
CA VAL A 575 -12.24 6.59 12.51
C VAL A 575 -13.14 7.77 12.14
N ALA A 576 -12.80 8.99 12.58
CA ALA A 576 -13.57 10.20 12.27
C ALA A 576 -13.71 10.49 10.75
N VAL A 577 -12.78 10.01 9.92
CA VAL A 577 -12.87 10.15 8.46
C VAL A 577 -13.82 9.09 7.89
N LEU A 578 -13.67 7.84 8.33
CA LEU A 578 -14.50 6.72 7.89
C LEU A 578 -15.96 6.86 8.31
N THR A 579 -16.22 7.54 9.43
CA THR A 579 -17.57 7.78 9.94
C THR A 579 -18.14 9.15 9.56
N MET A 580 -17.44 9.94 8.73
CA MET A 580 -17.83 11.31 8.37
C MET A 580 -18.24 12.15 9.59
N ASP A 581 -17.44 12.08 10.66
CA ASP A 581 -17.76 12.74 11.94
C ASP A 581 -17.92 14.26 11.75
N PRO A 582 -19.04 14.86 12.20
CA PRO A 582 -19.37 16.26 11.92
C PRO A 582 -18.47 17.29 12.64
N LEU A 583 -17.64 16.85 13.60
CA LEU A 583 -16.74 17.72 14.35
C LEU A 583 -15.27 17.45 14.02
N MET A 584 -14.90 16.17 13.92
CA MET A 584 -13.53 15.68 13.83
C MET A 584 -13.19 15.05 12.47
N GLY A 585 -14.19 14.82 11.63
CA GLY A 585 -14.09 14.29 10.27
C GLY A 585 -13.91 15.39 9.21
N PRO A 586 -13.79 15.03 7.92
CA PRO A 586 -13.69 16.01 6.84
C PRO A 586 -14.96 16.89 6.76
N LEU A 587 -14.82 18.10 6.23
CA LEU A 587 -15.97 18.93 5.88
C LEU A 587 -16.74 18.29 4.73
N THR A 588 -18.06 18.35 4.80
CA THR A 588 -18.92 18.15 3.63
C THR A 588 -18.76 19.30 2.63
N ASP A 589 -19.26 19.15 1.41
CA ASP A 589 -19.14 20.20 0.39
C ASP A 589 -19.92 21.46 0.80
N ILE A 590 -21.08 21.27 1.46
CA ILE A 590 -21.88 22.35 2.03
C ILE A 590 -21.12 23.06 3.15
N GLU A 591 -20.59 22.33 4.13
CA GLU A 591 -19.80 22.90 5.23
C GLU A 591 -18.56 23.64 4.70
N ARG A 592 -17.89 23.09 3.68
CA ARG A 592 -16.72 23.71 3.06
C ARG A 592 -17.08 25.03 2.38
N SER A 593 -18.15 25.06 1.58
CA SER A 593 -18.61 26.29 0.93
C SER A 593 -19.09 27.32 1.94
N ALA A 594 -19.82 26.91 2.98
CA ALA A 594 -20.25 27.80 4.06
C ALA A 594 -19.05 28.37 4.84
N THR A 595 -18.04 27.55 5.14
CA THR A 595 -16.80 28.00 5.79
C THR A 595 -16.06 29.03 4.93
N GLN A 596 -15.99 28.83 3.61
CA GLN A 596 -15.36 29.78 2.69
C GLN A 596 -16.14 31.10 2.62
N ALA A 597 -17.47 31.05 2.53
CA ALA A 597 -18.31 32.24 2.54
C ALA A 597 -18.15 33.04 3.83
N ALA A 598 -18.29 32.38 4.99
CA ALA A 598 -18.13 33.01 6.29
C ALA A 598 -16.75 33.63 6.49
N LEU A 599 -15.68 32.98 6.00
CA LEU A 599 -14.32 33.52 6.06
C LEU A 599 -14.18 34.79 5.20
N ASN A 600 -14.77 34.80 4.00
CA ASN A 600 -14.75 35.96 3.11
C ASN A 600 -15.55 37.13 3.70
N ASP A 601 -16.74 36.86 4.25
CA ASP A 601 -17.58 37.88 4.86
C ASP A 601 -16.92 38.46 6.11
N ALA A 602 -16.32 37.62 6.95
CA ALA A 602 -15.60 38.06 8.14
C ALA A 602 -14.37 38.93 7.79
N PHE A 603 -13.68 38.62 6.69
CA PHE A 603 -12.58 39.44 6.17
C PHE A 603 -13.09 40.77 5.59
N ALA A 604 -14.18 40.74 4.81
CA ALA A 604 -14.80 41.95 4.27
C ALA A 604 -15.32 42.89 5.37
N ALA A 605 -15.85 42.34 6.47
CA ALA A 605 -16.28 43.07 7.65
C ALA A 605 -15.13 43.55 8.56
N GLY A 606 -13.87 43.22 8.23
CA GLY A 606 -12.69 43.61 9.01
C GLY A 606 -12.52 42.86 10.35
N THR A 607 -13.33 41.83 10.60
CA THR A 607 -13.27 41.04 11.85
C THR A 607 -12.13 40.02 11.85
N VAL A 608 -11.65 39.62 10.67
CA VAL A 608 -10.49 38.74 10.49
C VAL A 608 -9.36 39.52 9.82
N ALA A 609 -8.17 39.47 10.41
CA ALA A 609 -6.99 40.12 9.84
C ALA A 609 -6.49 39.40 8.58
N LEU A 610 -5.84 40.14 7.68
CA LEU A 610 -5.33 39.61 6.40
C LEU A 610 -4.43 38.38 6.56
N ASP A 611 -3.58 38.35 7.59
CA ASP A 611 -2.68 37.23 7.83
C ASP A 611 -3.41 35.96 8.31
N ASP A 612 -4.44 36.11 9.14
CA ASP A 612 -5.34 35.01 9.54
C ASP A 612 -6.18 34.50 8.35
N TYR A 613 -6.68 35.42 7.53
CA TYR A 613 -7.42 35.11 6.31
C TYR A 613 -6.58 34.28 5.32
N LEU A 614 -5.36 34.73 5.01
CA LEU A 614 -4.44 34.03 4.11
C LEU A 614 -4.02 32.66 4.68
N LEU A 615 -3.77 32.57 5.98
CA LEU A 615 -3.41 31.30 6.62
C LEU A 615 -4.55 30.28 6.54
N ALA A 616 -5.80 30.70 6.77
CA ALA A 616 -6.98 29.85 6.66
C ALA A 616 -7.19 29.37 5.22
N TRP A 617 -7.06 30.26 4.23
CA TRP A 617 -7.12 29.90 2.80
C TRP A 617 -6.04 28.90 2.39
N LEU A 618 -4.80 29.09 2.83
CA LEU A 618 -3.72 28.13 2.55
C LEU A 618 -3.98 26.76 3.18
N CYS A 619 -4.60 26.71 4.35
CA CYS A 619 -5.02 25.46 4.98
C CYS A 619 -6.13 24.76 4.18
N LEU A 620 -7.12 25.51 3.70
CA LEU A 620 -8.23 25.04 2.85
C LEU A 620 -7.77 24.53 1.49
N LEU A 621 -6.78 25.19 0.87
CA LEU A 621 -6.28 24.84 -0.46
C LEU A 621 -5.30 23.67 -0.42
N LEU A 622 -4.38 23.66 0.55
CA LEU A 622 -3.21 22.77 0.49
C LEU A 622 -3.25 21.62 1.50
N GLY A 623 -4.06 21.72 2.56
CA GLY A 623 -4.18 20.68 3.60
C GLY A 623 -2.85 20.34 4.30
N GLN A 624 -1.90 21.27 4.37
CA GLN A 624 -0.56 21.01 4.94
C GLN A 624 -0.57 21.02 6.48
N ARG A 625 0.50 20.51 7.09
CA ARG A 625 0.62 20.46 8.55
C ARG A 625 1.02 21.83 9.10
N ASN A 626 0.59 22.14 10.32
CA ASN A 626 0.91 23.43 10.98
C ASN A 626 2.41 23.73 11.03
N ILE A 627 3.25 22.72 11.20
CA ILE A 627 4.70 22.89 11.18
C ILE A 627 5.25 23.33 9.81
N GLN A 628 4.58 22.95 8.71
CA GLN A 628 4.97 23.39 7.37
C GLN A 628 4.67 24.88 7.20
N PHE A 629 3.49 25.34 7.62
CA PHE A 629 3.13 26.77 7.62
C PHE A 629 4.00 27.59 8.59
N ALA A 630 4.27 27.05 9.78
CA ALA A 630 5.14 27.68 10.77
C ALA A 630 6.58 27.87 10.27
N LEU A 631 7.05 27.02 9.36
CA LEU A 631 8.38 27.11 8.78
C LEU A 631 8.48 28.04 7.58
N LEU A 632 7.36 28.49 6.98
CA LEU A 632 7.37 29.33 5.78
C LEU A 632 8.05 30.68 6.02
N LYS A 633 8.75 31.16 5.00
CA LYS A 633 9.42 32.46 4.94
C LYS A 633 8.90 33.24 3.74
N VAL A 634 9.08 34.56 3.76
CA VAL A 634 8.64 35.44 2.65
C VAL A 634 9.30 35.11 1.31
N CYS A 635 10.50 34.49 1.30
CA CYS A 635 11.16 34.01 0.08
C CYS A 635 10.58 32.69 -0.49
N ASP A 636 9.64 32.05 0.21
CA ASP A 636 9.02 30.82 -0.26
C ASP A 636 7.83 31.07 -1.20
N VAL A 637 7.31 32.29 -1.23
CA VAL A 637 6.27 32.73 -2.16
C VAL A 637 6.95 33.25 -3.43
N ARG A 638 6.54 32.72 -4.59
CA ARG A 638 7.12 33.03 -5.89
C ARG A 638 6.03 33.36 -6.89
N GLU A 639 6.37 34.30 -7.75
CA GLU A 639 5.62 34.65 -8.95
C GLU A 639 6.45 34.19 -10.16
N ILE A 640 5.84 33.44 -11.07
CA ILE A 640 6.48 32.89 -12.26
C ILE A 640 5.70 33.40 -13.47
N ALA A 641 6.36 34.19 -14.32
CA ALA A 641 5.81 34.59 -15.60
C ALA A 641 5.93 33.44 -16.60
N LYS A 642 4.82 33.03 -17.21
CA LYS A 642 4.81 32.06 -18.29
C LYS A 642 5.12 32.69 -19.64
N ALA A 643 5.55 31.86 -20.58
CA ALA A 643 5.80 32.26 -21.97
C ALA A 643 4.55 32.77 -22.70
N ASP A 644 3.35 32.42 -22.22
CA ASP A 644 2.05 32.88 -22.75
C ASP A 644 1.57 34.21 -22.14
N GLY A 645 2.37 34.83 -21.26
CA GLY A 645 2.03 36.07 -20.57
C GLY A 645 1.15 35.89 -19.32
N ALA A 646 0.76 34.66 -18.97
CA ALA A 646 0.03 34.39 -17.74
C ALA A 646 0.97 34.30 -16.52
N THR A 647 0.49 34.76 -15.37
CA THR A 647 1.24 34.69 -14.10
C THR A 647 0.83 33.47 -13.28
N GLU A 648 1.80 32.63 -12.90
CA GLU A 648 1.61 31.57 -11.91
C GLU A 648 2.18 31.94 -10.55
N TYR A 649 1.41 31.64 -9.50
CA TYR A 649 1.85 31.83 -8.11
C TYR A 649 2.18 30.47 -7.49
N VAL A 650 3.40 30.36 -6.96
CA VAL A 650 3.93 29.12 -6.38
C VAL A 650 4.33 29.36 -4.94
N LEU A 651 3.89 28.46 -4.04
CA LEU A 651 4.36 28.39 -2.67
C LEU A 651 5.28 27.18 -2.49
N ARG A 652 6.53 27.43 -2.06
CA ARG A 652 7.49 26.36 -1.75
C ARG A 652 7.30 25.89 -0.31
N VAL A 653 6.66 24.74 -0.14
CA VAL A 653 6.33 24.19 1.17
C VAL A 653 7.46 23.26 1.66
N PRO A 654 8.04 23.50 2.86
CA PRO A 654 9.07 22.62 3.42
C PRO A 654 8.56 21.21 3.73
N ARG A 655 9.43 20.20 3.56
CA ARG A 655 9.12 18.79 3.85
C ARG A 655 9.60 18.39 5.24
N VAL A 656 8.70 17.99 6.13
CA VAL A 656 8.99 17.88 7.59
C VAL A 656 9.15 16.44 8.09
N LYS A 657 8.83 15.41 7.28
CA LYS A 657 8.93 13.99 7.66
C LYS A 657 10.02 13.20 6.93
N GLN A 658 10.77 13.82 6.01
CA GLN A 658 11.74 13.12 5.16
C GLN A 658 13.22 13.34 5.54
N GLY A 659 13.50 14.05 6.65
CA GLY A 659 14.87 14.35 7.07
C GLY A 659 15.00 14.69 8.55
N SER A 660 16.24 14.97 8.99
CA SER A 660 16.55 15.45 10.34
C SER A 660 15.91 16.81 10.60
N ALA A 661 15.77 17.20 11.86
CA ALA A 661 15.17 18.48 12.20
C ALA A 661 16.00 19.70 11.75
N ALA A 662 17.32 19.54 11.66
CA ALA A 662 18.23 20.53 11.07
C ALA A 662 17.96 20.73 9.56
N GLY A 663 17.55 19.67 8.85
CA GLY A 663 17.24 19.68 7.42
C GLY A 663 15.77 19.98 7.04
N ARG A 664 14.91 20.41 7.97
CA ARG A 664 13.47 20.65 7.70
C ARG A 664 13.19 21.74 6.65
N ARG A 665 14.20 22.56 6.29
CA ARG A 665 14.17 23.55 5.20
C ARG A 665 15.22 23.28 4.11
N GLU A 666 15.73 22.04 3.99
CA GLU A 666 16.60 21.64 2.87
C GLU A 666 15.81 21.14 1.67
N GLN A 667 14.64 20.56 1.93
CA GLN A 667 13.76 20.00 0.89
C GLN A 667 12.43 20.73 0.87
N PHE A 668 12.01 21.13 -0.33
CA PHE A 668 10.76 21.83 -0.58
C PHE A 668 9.91 21.10 -1.60
N LYS A 669 8.62 21.41 -1.59
CA LYS A 669 7.68 21.00 -2.61
C LYS A 669 6.92 22.21 -3.11
N GLU A 670 6.90 22.38 -4.43
CA GLU A 670 6.23 23.50 -5.06
C GLU A 670 4.72 23.23 -5.14
N ARG A 671 3.92 24.22 -4.74
CA ARG A 671 2.46 24.15 -4.73
C ARG A 671 1.89 25.33 -5.49
N LEU A 672 1.07 25.06 -6.48
CA LEU A 672 0.33 26.09 -7.23
C LEU A 672 -0.75 26.70 -6.33
N ILE A 673 -0.86 28.03 -6.39
CA ILE A 673 -1.88 28.81 -5.68
C ILE A 673 -2.74 29.52 -6.72
N THR A 674 -4.06 29.55 -6.47
CA THR A 674 -5.02 30.27 -7.33
C THR A 674 -4.63 31.75 -7.46
N PRO A 675 -4.75 32.38 -8.65
CA PRO A 675 -4.26 33.75 -8.88
C PRO A 675 -4.73 34.79 -7.85
N VAL A 676 -6.00 34.74 -7.45
CA VAL A 676 -6.59 35.67 -6.46
C VAL A 676 -5.83 35.62 -5.13
N ILE A 677 -5.70 34.43 -4.54
CA ILE A 677 -4.97 34.24 -3.28
C ILE A 677 -3.46 34.43 -3.47
N GLY A 678 -2.92 34.03 -4.62
CA GLY A 678 -1.50 34.12 -4.95
C GLY A 678 -1.00 35.56 -4.97
N LYS A 679 -1.75 36.47 -5.63
CA LYS A 679 -1.46 37.90 -5.65
C LYS A 679 -1.51 38.51 -4.25
N MET A 680 -2.59 38.27 -3.51
CA MET A 680 -2.73 38.76 -2.13
C MET A 680 -1.59 38.27 -1.22
N LEU A 681 -1.15 37.02 -1.41
CA LEU A 681 -0.06 36.43 -0.65
C LEU A 681 1.31 37.06 -1.00
N MET A 682 1.55 37.41 -2.27
CA MET A 682 2.76 38.13 -2.68
C MET A 682 2.82 39.55 -2.13
N ASP A 683 1.70 40.28 -2.18
CA ASP A 683 1.61 41.63 -1.63
C ASP A 683 1.85 41.60 -0.11
N TYR A 684 1.21 40.66 0.58
CA TYR A 684 1.42 40.43 2.00
C TYR A 684 2.87 40.05 2.33
N ALA A 685 3.50 39.13 1.58
CA ALA A 685 4.89 38.73 1.80
C ALA A 685 5.87 39.89 1.58
N SER A 686 5.58 40.77 0.63
CA SER A 686 6.37 41.99 0.36
C SER A 686 6.26 42.99 1.51
N ASN A 687 5.05 43.20 2.05
CA ASN A 687 4.83 44.05 3.22
C ASN A 687 5.54 43.50 4.47
N VAL A 688 5.50 42.19 4.69
CA VAL A 688 6.25 41.55 5.78
C VAL A 688 7.75 41.74 5.58
N ARG A 689 8.27 41.54 4.37
CA ARG A 689 9.70 41.76 4.05
C ARG A 689 10.13 43.20 4.36
N ALA A 690 9.33 44.19 3.97
CA ALA A 690 9.63 45.61 4.23
C ALA A 690 9.65 45.92 5.74
N ARG A 691 8.70 45.40 6.51
CA ARG A 691 8.64 45.57 7.98
C ARG A 691 9.88 45.06 8.71
N PHE A 692 10.53 44.03 8.19
CA PHE A 692 11.76 43.45 8.75
C PHE A 692 13.03 43.91 8.00
N GLY A 693 12.92 44.93 7.15
CA GLY A 693 14.02 45.45 6.32
C GLY A 693 15.00 46.38 7.04
N GLY A 694 14.64 46.93 8.20
CA GLY A 694 15.44 47.93 8.94
C GLY A 694 15.82 47.54 10.37
N ASP A 695 15.67 46.27 10.75
CA ASP A 695 15.96 45.78 12.11
C ASP A 695 17.29 45.01 12.13
N ASP A 696 18.39 45.71 12.44
CA ASP A 696 19.75 45.16 12.56
C ASP A 696 19.88 44.06 13.65
N THR A 697 18.84 43.84 14.46
CA THR A 697 18.80 42.76 15.46
C THR A 697 18.50 41.38 14.87
N LEU A 698 18.03 41.31 13.62
CA LEU A 698 17.84 40.06 12.90
C LEU A 698 19.15 39.64 12.22
N SER A 699 19.87 38.68 12.81
CA SER A 699 21.02 38.02 12.15
C SER A 699 20.66 37.24 10.86
N ILE A 700 19.48 37.46 10.28
CA ILE A 700 18.91 36.75 9.15
C ILE A 700 18.25 37.82 8.25
N GLY A 701 18.75 38.00 7.02
CA GLY A 701 18.30 39.09 6.13
C GLY A 701 16.78 39.12 5.88
N SER A 702 16.24 40.26 5.44
CA SER A 702 14.79 40.54 5.30
C SER A 702 14.00 39.52 4.47
N SER A 703 14.64 38.85 3.50
CA SER A 703 14.04 37.77 2.70
C SER A 703 13.79 36.47 3.48
N GLN A 704 14.43 36.33 4.64
CA GLN A 704 14.32 35.18 5.52
C GLN A 704 13.31 35.36 6.66
N ALA A 705 12.60 36.50 6.69
CA ALA A 705 11.52 36.73 7.64
C ALA A 705 10.43 35.65 7.51
N PRO A 706 9.83 35.21 8.63
CA PRO A 706 8.71 34.27 8.60
C PRO A 706 7.53 34.85 7.83
N LEU A 707 6.85 34.02 7.05
CA LEU A 707 5.65 34.45 6.31
C LEU A 707 4.52 34.84 7.26
N PHE A 708 4.37 34.11 8.38
CA PHE A 708 3.38 34.40 9.43
C PHE A 708 4.11 34.73 10.75
N PRO A 709 4.64 35.95 10.92
CA PRO A 709 5.38 36.35 12.12
C PRO A 709 4.50 36.36 13.36
N GLN A 710 5.08 36.05 14.53
CA GLN A 710 4.43 36.28 15.82
C GLN A 710 4.55 37.76 16.23
N LYS A 711 3.53 38.29 16.94
CA LYS A 711 3.46 39.72 17.34
C LYS A 711 4.45 40.11 18.46
N LYS A 712 4.93 39.17 19.28
CA LYS A 712 5.86 39.42 20.41
C LYS A 712 7.11 38.54 20.30
N THR A 713 8.29 39.08 20.62
CA THR A 713 9.53 38.30 20.70
C THR A 713 9.48 37.29 21.84
N THR A 714 9.92 36.05 21.58
CA THR A 714 10.09 35.05 22.64
C THR A 714 11.37 35.33 23.42
N LYS A 715 11.32 35.30 24.76
CA LYS A 715 12.48 35.55 25.65
C LYS A 715 13.72 34.68 25.38
N LYS A 716 13.57 33.54 24.69
CA LYS A 716 14.67 32.67 24.24
C LYS A 716 14.77 32.74 22.73
N ALA A 717 15.88 33.29 22.21
CA ALA A 717 16.18 33.34 20.79
C ALA A 717 16.35 31.92 20.24
N ARG A 718 15.71 31.64 19.09
CA ARG A 718 15.86 30.37 18.37
C ARG A 718 16.75 30.62 17.17
N PRO A 719 17.98 30.07 17.11
CA PRO A 719 18.87 30.29 15.98
C PRO A 719 18.19 29.96 14.65
N GLY A 720 18.18 30.92 13.71
CA GLY A 720 17.57 30.76 12.38
C GLY A 720 16.03 30.85 12.31
N PHE A 721 15.33 30.98 13.45
CA PHE A 721 13.87 30.98 13.55
C PHE A 721 13.31 32.14 14.40
N HIS A 722 14.00 33.28 14.41
CA HIS A 722 13.50 34.49 15.06
C HIS A 722 12.13 34.87 14.51
N TYR A 723 11.22 35.29 15.39
CA TYR A 723 9.83 35.66 15.08
C TYR A 723 8.94 34.57 14.43
N HIS A 724 9.45 33.35 14.21
CA HIS A 724 8.60 32.25 13.74
C HIS A 724 7.63 31.82 14.83
N MET A 725 6.38 31.61 14.43
CA MET A 725 5.35 31.07 15.30
C MET A 725 5.56 29.56 15.51
N SER A 726 5.15 29.02 16.65
CA SER A 726 5.15 27.56 16.85
C SER A 726 4.02 26.90 16.03
N PRO A 727 4.13 25.60 15.70
CA PRO A 727 3.04 24.86 15.07
C PRO A 727 1.72 24.89 15.87
N GLU A 728 1.82 24.97 17.20
CA GLU A 728 0.67 25.13 18.09
C GLU A 728 0.04 26.52 17.95
N GLY A 729 0.87 27.57 17.85
CA GLY A 729 0.41 28.94 17.60
C GLY A 729 -0.34 29.07 16.27
N ILE A 730 0.21 28.48 15.19
CA ILE A 730 -0.49 28.38 13.89
C ILE A 730 -1.84 27.68 14.05
N GLY A 731 -1.89 26.59 14.82
CA GLY A 731 -3.15 25.86 15.07
C GLY A 731 -4.19 26.69 15.83
N LYS A 732 -3.76 27.53 16.79
CA LYS A 732 -4.65 28.41 17.56
C LYS A 732 -5.28 29.51 16.70
N ARG A 733 -4.58 29.97 15.65
CA ARG A 733 -5.10 30.96 14.69
C ARG A 733 -6.21 30.41 13.79
N VAL A 734 -6.22 29.09 13.56
CA VAL A 734 -7.21 28.39 12.71
C VAL A 734 -8.11 27.47 13.55
N LYS A 735 -8.40 27.85 14.81
CA LYS A 735 -9.04 26.96 15.79
C LYS A 735 -10.49 26.62 15.46
N SER A 736 -11.22 27.53 14.79
CA SER A 736 -12.63 27.33 14.41
C SER A 736 -12.82 26.13 13.49
N VAL A 737 -11.87 25.88 12.58
CA VAL A 737 -11.86 24.71 11.70
C VAL A 737 -10.46 24.11 11.72
N THR A 738 -10.20 23.21 12.67
CA THR A 738 -8.84 22.72 12.95
C THR A 738 -8.08 22.31 11.68
N SER A 739 -6.78 22.62 11.58
CA SER A 739 -5.98 22.30 10.39
C SER A 739 -5.94 20.80 10.06
N LYS A 740 -6.20 19.93 11.06
CA LYS A 740 -6.37 18.50 10.88
C LYS A 740 -7.64 18.19 10.07
N ARG A 741 -8.77 18.81 10.41
CA ARG A 741 -10.04 18.71 9.70
C ARG A 741 -9.88 19.19 8.26
N LEU A 742 -9.29 20.38 8.04
CA LEU A 742 -9.01 20.91 6.70
C LEU A 742 -8.13 19.98 5.85
N ARG A 743 -7.09 19.39 6.45
CA ARG A 743 -6.26 18.38 5.79
C ARG A 743 -7.05 17.14 5.38
N GLN A 744 -7.95 16.66 6.25
CA GLN A 744 -8.82 15.52 5.94
C GLN A 744 -9.79 15.89 4.80
N THR A 745 -10.34 17.11 4.80
CA THR A 745 -11.21 17.63 3.73
C THR A 745 -10.49 17.62 2.38
N VAL A 746 -9.27 18.14 2.29
CA VAL A 746 -8.49 18.14 1.03
C VAL A 746 -8.23 16.71 0.54
N ALA A 747 -7.85 15.81 1.45
CA ALA A 747 -7.55 14.42 1.13
C ALA A 747 -8.78 13.64 0.63
N THR A 748 -9.92 13.84 1.28
CA THR A 748 -11.19 13.19 0.92
C THR A 748 -11.81 13.83 -0.33
N SER A 749 -11.66 15.13 -0.55
CA SER A 749 -12.07 15.79 -1.80
C SER A 749 -11.30 15.21 -2.99
N ALA A 750 -9.96 15.08 -2.87
CA ALA A 750 -9.16 14.44 -3.92
C ALA A 750 -9.58 12.98 -4.17
N ALA A 751 -9.92 12.23 -3.11
CA ALA A 751 -10.46 10.87 -3.26
C ALA A 751 -11.82 10.87 -3.99
N ARG A 752 -12.72 11.80 -3.67
CA ARG A 752 -14.03 11.99 -4.34
C ARG A 752 -13.87 12.37 -5.81
N GLU A 753 -12.83 13.14 -6.14
CA GLU A 753 -12.47 13.47 -7.53
C GLU A 753 -11.92 12.27 -8.32
N GLY A 754 -11.78 11.10 -7.68
CA GLY A 754 -11.33 9.86 -8.29
C GLY A 754 -9.81 9.65 -8.25
N HIS A 755 -9.08 10.50 -7.51
CA HIS A 755 -7.64 10.37 -7.41
C HIS A 755 -7.24 9.20 -6.49
N GLY A 756 -6.39 8.30 -7.01
CA GLY A 756 -5.90 7.14 -6.26
C GLY A 756 -4.95 7.50 -5.12
N GLU A 757 -4.65 6.52 -4.26
CA GLU A 757 -3.84 6.70 -3.04
C GLU A 757 -2.48 7.36 -3.29
N LEU A 758 -1.85 7.14 -4.45
CA LEU A 758 -0.56 7.75 -4.79
C LEU A 758 -0.65 9.26 -5.01
N ILE A 759 -1.70 9.74 -5.70
CA ILE A 759 -1.91 11.16 -5.95
C ILE A 759 -2.24 11.87 -4.63
N ILE A 760 -3.07 11.26 -3.79
CA ILE A 760 -3.39 11.82 -2.47
C ILE A 760 -2.15 11.83 -1.55
N ALA A 761 -1.31 10.79 -1.60
CA ALA A 761 -0.03 10.77 -0.89
C ALA A 761 0.87 11.93 -1.35
N GLU A 762 0.93 12.17 -2.66
CA GLU A 762 1.70 13.25 -3.27
C GLU A 762 1.17 14.64 -2.87
N LEU A 763 -0.15 14.83 -2.92
CA LEU A 763 -0.86 16.04 -2.51
C LEU A 763 -0.60 16.39 -1.04
N LEU A 764 -0.58 15.39 -0.16
CA LEU A 764 -0.40 15.58 1.28
C LEU A 764 1.05 15.51 1.76
N ASP A 765 2.00 15.28 0.85
CA ASP A 765 3.42 15.06 1.18
C ASP A 765 3.61 13.89 2.17
N HIS A 766 3.14 12.70 1.76
CA HIS A 766 3.36 11.44 2.46
C HIS A 766 4.46 10.64 1.77
N SER A 767 5.35 10.02 2.54
CA SER A 767 6.40 9.11 2.01
C SER A 767 5.85 7.73 1.63
N ASP A 768 4.66 7.37 2.13
CA ASP A 768 4.00 6.09 1.90
C ASP A 768 2.47 6.25 1.84
N THR A 769 1.78 5.19 1.40
CA THR A 769 0.31 5.16 1.32
C THR A 769 -0.35 4.55 2.57
N GLN A 770 0.41 4.19 3.61
CA GLN A 770 -0.08 3.42 4.77
C GLN A 770 -1.26 4.11 5.48
N ASN A 771 -1.27 5.44 5.45
CA ASN A 771 -2.31 6.27 6.09
C ASN A 771 -3.30 6.88 5.08
N VAL A 772 -3.10 6.66 3.78
CA VAL A 772 -3.86 7.32 2.71
C VAL A 772 -5.11 6.54 2.34
N GLY A 773 -5.07 5.21 2.38
CA GLY A 773 -6.22 4.36 2.06
C GLY A 773 -7.45 4.60 2.94
N ILE A 774 -7.32 5.31 4.06
CA ILE A 774 -8.45 5.76 4.88
C ILE A 774 -9.35 6.74 4.10
N TYR A 775 -8.76 7.65 3.32
CA TYR A 775 -9.51 8.68 2.59
C TYR A 775 -10.26 8.09 1.40
N VAL A 776 -9.66 7.08 0.73
CA VAL A 776 -10.29 6.35 -0.39
C VAL A 776 -11.40 5.42 0.12
N LYS A 777 -11.24 4.82 1.31
CA LYS A 777 -12.27 3.97 1.93
C LYS A 777 -13.43 4.75 2.55
N ALA A 778 -13.25 6.04 2.80
CA ALA A 778 -14.29 6.91 3.32
C ALA A 778 -15.23 7.45 2.22
N MET A 779 -15.15 6.91 1.00
CA MET A 779 -16.06 7.26 -0.08
C MET A 779 -17.47 6.79 0.29
N PRO A 780 -18.46 7.69 0.37
CA PRO A 780 -19.85 7.27 0.39
C PRO A 780 -20.13 6.58 -0.94
N GLU A 781 -20.42 5.28 -0.93
CA GLU A 781 -21.03 4.58 -2.09
C GLU A 781 -22.46 5.10 -2.36
N ILE A 782 -23.00 5.92 -1.46
CA ILE A 782 -24.34 6.47 -1.51
C ILE A 782 -24.22 7.99 -1.68
N ILE A 783 -24.54 8.48 -2.87
CA ILE A 783 -24.97 9.88 -3.01
C ILE A 783 -26.36 9.95 -2.38
N GLU A 784 -26.45 10.59 -1.22
CA GLU A 784 -27.73 10.76 -0.54
C GLU A 784 -28.69 11.50 -1.48
N ARG A 785 -29.88 10.92 -1.64
CA ARG A 785 -30.95 11.48 -2.45
C ARG A 785 -31.54 12.68 -1.69
N ILE A 786 -31.24 13.89 -2.15
CA ILE A 786 -31.94 15.09 -1.70
C ILE A 786 -33.27 15.11 -2.44
N ASP A 787 -34.35 14.73 -1.76
CA ASP A 787 -35.71 14.96 -2.23
C ASP A 787 -36.29 16.23 -1.59
N ARG A 788 -37.49 16.61 -2.01
CA ARG A 788 -38.16 17.84 -1.53
C ARG A 788 -38.30 17.88 0.00
N ALA A 789 -38.63 16.75 0.63
CA ALA A 789 -38.84 16.67 2.07
C ALA A 789 -37.51 16.83 2.82
N VAL A 790 -36.44 16.19 2.33
CA VAL A 790 -35.10 16.35 2.86
C VAL A 790 -34.59 17.78 2.68
N ALA A 791 -34.74 18.36 1.48
CA ALA A 791 -34.30 19.72 1.18
C ALA A 791 -34.95 20.76 2.11
N LEU A 792 -36.27 20.70 2.28
CA LEU A 792 -37.00 21.62 3.17
C LEU A 792 -36.63 21.42 4.64
N ARG A 793 -36.39 20.18 5.10
CA ARG A 793 -35.95 19.94 6.48
C ARG A 793 -34.53 20.44 6.74
N MET A 794 -33.66 20.39 5.73
CA MET A 794 -32.27 20.83 5.83
C MET A 794 -32.10 22.34 5.64
N ALA A 795 -33.03 23.00 4.95
CA ALA A 795 -32.93 24.42 4.59
C ALA A 795 -32.62 25.35 5.79
N PRO A 796 -33.32 25.30 6.94
CA PRO A 796 -33.02 26.17 8.09
C PRO A 796 -31.65 25.92 8.71
N LEU A 797 -31.10 24.71 8.52
CA LEU A 797 -29.80 24.33 9.05
C LEU A 797 -28.66 24.72 8.10
N ALA A 798 -28.96 24.78 6.80
CA ALA A 798 -27.99 24.96 5.73
C ALA A 798 -27.50 26.42 5.59
N HIS A 799 -28.32 27.41 5.94
CA HIS A 799 -28.04 28.85 5.74
C HIS A 799 -27.46 29.12 4.34
N ALA A 800 -28.10 28.54 3.32
CA ALA A 800 -27.60 28.50 1.96
C ALA A 800 -28.05 29.72 1.15
N PHE A 801 -29.17 30.33 1.52
CA PHE A 801 -29.67 31.59 0.97
C PHE A 801 -28.89 32.77 1.56
N ALA A 802 -28.22 33.53 0.70
CA ALA A 802 -27.39 34.67 1.12
C ALA A 802 -28.11 36.03 0.94
N GLY A 803 -29.25 36.04 0.27
CA GLY A 803 -30.03 37.24 -0.05
C GLY A 803 -31.04 37.61 1.04
N VAL A 804 -32.04 38.39 0.65
CA VAL A 804 -33.17 38.77 1.54
C VAL A 804 -34.50 38.48 0.86
N VAL A 805 -35.52 38.15 1.66
CA VAL A 805 -36.90 38.00 1.18
C VAL A 805 -37.67 39.30 1.44
N ILE A 806 -38.21 39.90 0.38
CA ILE A 806 -38.90 41.19 0.39
C ILE A 806 -40.37 41.03 -0.04
N GLY A 807 -41.25 41.87 0.50
CA GLY A 807 -42.70 41.76 0.28
C GLY A 807 -43.11 42.05 -1.17
N ASN A 808 -42.56 43.11 -1.77
CA ASN A 808 -42.84 43.52 -3.15
C ASN A 808 -41.73 44.43 -3.68
N GLU A 809 -41.83 44.85 -4.94
CA GLU A 809 -40.82 45.66 -5.61
C GLU A 809 -40.51 47.01 -4.95
N SER A 810 -41.48 47.64 -4.28
CA SER A 810 -41.33 49.01 -3.74
C SER A 810 -40.25 49.11 -2.65
N VAL A 811 -39.90 47.98 -2.02
CA VAL A 811 -38.86 47.90 -0.99
C VAL A 811 -37.53 47.38 -1.53
N ALA A 812 -37.43 47.11 -2.84
CA ALA A 812 -36.19 46.68 -3.45
C ALA A 812 -35.21 47.85 -3.63
N ILE A 813 -33.92 47.62 -3.37
CA ILE A 813 -32.85 48.63 -3.52
C ILE A 813 -32.85 49.29 -4.90
N ARG A 814 -33.21 48.54 -5.96
CA ARG A 814 -33.33 49.02 -7.35
C ARG A 814 -34.75 48.85 -7.89
N GLY A 815 -35.77 49.02 -7.06
CA GLY A 815 -37.18 48.81 -7.42
C GLY A 815 -37.68 49.70 -8.57
N ASP A 816 -37.11 50.90 -8.71
CA ASP A 816 -37.43 51.83 -9.81
C ASP A 816 -36.76 51.46 -11.14
N ASP A 817 -35.90 50.44 -11.16
CA ASP A 817 -35.19 49.99 -12.36
C ASP A 817 -35.75 48.63 -12.83
N PRO A 818 -36.52 48.61 -13.93
CA PRO A 818 -37.07 47.37 -14.49
C PRO A 818 -36.01 46.33 -14.88
N THR A 819 -34.77 46.76 -15.18
CA THR A 819 -33.66 45.84 -15.52
C THR A 819 -33.12 45.08 -14.32
N SER A 820 -33.50 45.48 -13.10
CA SER A 820 -33.16 44.77 -11.87
C SER A 820 -34.02 43.51 -11.65
N ARG A 821 -35.18 43.40 -12.32
CA ARG A 821 -36.11 42.28 -12.17
C ARG A 821 -35.50 40.98 -12.71
N ILE A 822 -35.55 39.94 -11.89
CA ILE A 822 -35.11 38.59 -12.25
C ILE A 822 -36.34 37.78 -12.67
N VAL A 823 -36.43 37.49 -13.96
CA VAL A 823 -37.53 36.77 -14.60
C VAL A 823 -36.97 35.63 -15.44
N ASP A 824 -37.70 34.52 -15.54
CA ASP A 824 -37.30 33.41 -16.42
C ASP A 824 -38.52 32.56 -16.80
N PRO A 825 -38.82 32.42 -18.11
CA PRO A 825 -40.02 31.74 -18.58
C PRO A 825 -40.01 30.24 -18.30
N ARG A 826 -38.85 29.64 -17.95
CA ARG A 826 -38.75 28.22 -17.58
C ARG A 826 -39.52 27.88 -16.30
N PHE A 827 -39.77 28.87 -15.45
CA PHE A 827 -40.39 28.65 -14.14
C PHE A 827 -41.75 29.35 -14.01
N ASP A 828 -42.01 30.35 -14.85
CA ASP A 828 -43.31 31.03 -14.95
C ASP A 828 -43.49 31.60 -16.36
N GLU A 829 -44.42 31.04 -17.12
CA GLU A 829 -44.68 31.41 -18.53
C GLU A 829 -45.18 32.86 -18.68
N THR A 830 -45.72 33.45 -17.61
CA THR A 830 -46.19 34.84 -17.60
C THR A 830 -45.07 35.85 -17.35
N MET A 831 -43.82 35.37 -17.24
CA MET A 831 -42.64 36.17 -16.90
C MET A 831 -42.77 36.85 -15.54
N LYS A 832 -43.45 36.20 -14.58
CA LYS A 832 -43.57 36.71 -13.22
C LYS A 832 -42.17 36.87 -12.58
N PRO A 833 -41.83 38.06 -12.03
CA PRO A 833 -40.56 38.25 -11.35
C PRO A 833 -40.40 37.36 -10.12
N MET A 834 -39.20 36.84 -9.95
CA MET A 834 -38.78 36.10 -8.76
C MET A 834 -38.18 37.02 -7.70
N GLY A 835 -37.70 38.18 -8.10
CA GLY A 835 -37.00 39.12 -7.22
C GLY A 835 -36.29 40.21 -8.00
N ASN A 836 -35.59 41.09 -7.27
CA ASN A 836 -34.72 42.11 -7.86
C ASN A 836 -33.25 41.84 -7.53
N CYS A 837 -32.36 42.28 -8.42
CA CYS A 837 -30.91 42.36 -8.17
C CYS A 837 -30.57 43.72 -7.55
N GLY A 838 -30.01 43.73 -6.34
CA GLY A 838 -29.56 44.95 -5.65
C GLY A 838 -28.16 45.44 -6.04
N ARG A 839 -27.50 44.81 -7.02
CA ARG A 839 -26.15 45.19 -7.46
C ARG A 839 -26.21 46.23 -8.56
N ASP A 840 -25.36 47.25 -8.51
CA ASP A 840 -25.12 48.15 -9.64
C ASP A 840 -24.11 47.57 -10.64
N GLY A 841 -24.45 47.62 -11.94
CA GLY A 841 -23.61 47.15 -13.05
C GLY A 841 -23.91 45.73 -13.58
N PRO A 842 -23.24 45.30 -14.67
CA PRO A 842 -23.53 44.05 -15.35
C PRO A 842 -23.15 42.80 -14.53
N CYS A 843 -23.98 41.77 -14.62
CA CYS A 843 -23.80 40.47 -13.97
C CYS A 843 -23.64 39.37 -15.03
N GLY A 844 -22.57 38.57 -14.95
CA GLY A 844 -22.32 37.45 -15.87
C GLY A 844 -22.76 36.08 -15.35
N PHE A 845 -23.47 36.02 -14.22
CA PHE A 845 -23.94 34.77 -13.63
C PHE A 845 -25.31 34.37 -14.19
N MET A 846 -25.56 33.06 -14.24
CA MET A 846 -26.80 32.48 -14.79
C MET A 846 -27.99 32.72 -13.86
N ALA A 847 -28.68 33.85 -14.03
CA ALA A 847 -29.97 34.08 -13.41
C ALA A 847 -31.03 33.11 -14.00
N PRO A 848 -32.06 32.71 -13.21
CA PRO A 848 -32.26 33.02 -11.80
C PRO A 848 -31.54 32.05 -10.85
N ILE A 849 -31.02 30.92 -11.36
CA ILE A 849 -30.46 29.83 -10.55
C ILE A 849 -29.31 30.32 -9.64
N ALA A 850 -28.36 31.10 -10.20
CA ALA A 850 -27.24 31.63 -9.43
C ALA A 850 -27.66 32.71 -8.41
N CYS A 851 -28.83 33.33 -8.58
CA CYS A 851 -29.29 34.42 -7.73
C CYS A 851 -29.59 33.94 -6.29
N TYR A 852 -30.07 32.72 -6.12
CA TYR A 852 -30.42 32.17 -4.80
C TYR A 852 -29.23 32.02 -3.84
N THR A 853 -28.00 32.01 -4.34
CA THR A 853 -26.79 32.00 -3.47
C THR A 853 -26.07 33.36 -3.47
N CYS A 854 -26.64 34.37 -4.14
CA CYS A 854 -26.09 35.70 -4.24
C CYS A 854 -26.63 36.61 -3.14
N LYS A 855 -25.75 37.31 -2.43
CA LYS A 855 -26.13 38.25 -1.37
C LYS A 855 -26.94 39.46 -1.83
N ASN A 856 -26.87 39.79 -3.12
CA ASN A 856 -27.58 40.93 -3.70
C ASN A 856 -28.98 40.56 -4.19
N PHE A 857 -29.40 39.29 -4.06
CA PHE A 857 -30.71 38.87 -4.51
C PHE A 857 -31.77 39.24 -3.47
N GLN A 858 -32.81 39.94 -3.93
CA GLN A 858 -33.96 40.35 -3.13
C GLN A 858 -35.18 39.57 -3.64
N ALA A 859 -35.41 38.40 -3.07
CA ALA A 859 -36.45 37.45 -3.49
C ALA A 859 -37.84 37.96 -3.10
N TRP A 860 -38.81 37.89 -4.01
CA TRP A 860 -40.18 38.34 -3.72
C TRP A 860 -40.96 37.26 -2.98
N VAL A 861 -41.70 37.65 -1.95
CA VAL A 861 -42.54 36.74 -1.16
C VAL A 861 -43.52 35.93 -2.04
N ASP A 862 -44.03 36.51 -3.12
CA ASP A 862 -44.95 35.88 -4.05
C ASP A 862 -44.29 35.31 -5.32
N GLY A 863 -42.95 35.31 -5.40
CA GLY A 863 -42.20 34.80 -6.53
C GLY A 863 -42.39 33.28 -6.76
N PRO A 864 -42.18 32.78 -8.00
CA PRO A 864 -42.37 31.36 -8.36
C PRO A 864 -41.22 30.44 -7.86
N HIS A 865 -40.83 30.56 -6.60
CA HIS A 865 -39.69 29.85 -6.01
C HIS A 865 -39.90 28.33 -5.87
N GLU A 866 -41.15 27.89 -5.69
CA GLU A 866 -41.52 26.47 -5.65
C GLU A 866 -41.23 25.78 -6.99
N ALA A 867 -41.56 26.44 -8.11
CA ALA A 867 -41.27 25.93 -9.45
C ALA A 867 -39.76 25.79 -9.69
N VAL A 868 -38.95 26.72 -9.16
CA VAL A 868 -37.49 26.63 -9.22
C VAL A 868 -36.97 25.43 -8.41
N LEU A 869 -37.51 25.21 -7.21
CA LEU A 869 -37.10 24.08 -6.36
C LEU A 869 -37.41 22.75 -7.04
N ASP A 870 -38.63 22.58 -7.55
CA ASP A 870 -39.06 21.35 -8.20
C ASP A 870 -38.24 21.08 -9.47
N TYR A 871 -37.98 22.11 -10.28
CA TYR A 871 -37.10 22.00 -11.45
C TYR A 871 -35.71 21.50 -11.07
N LEU A 872 -35.07 22.08 -10.05
CA LEU A 872 -33.72 21.69 -9.64
C LEU A 872 -33.66 20.26 -9.08
N LEU A 873 -34.71 19.81 -8.38
CA LEU A 873 -34.81 18.44 -7.87
C LEU A 873 -35.00 17.41 -9.01
N VAL A 874 -35.84 17.73 -10.01
CA VAL A 874 -36.03 16.89 -11.20
C VAL A 874 -34.76 16.82 -12.03
N GLU A 875 -34.12 17.96 -12.28
CA GLU A 875 -32.88 18.02 -13.05
C GLU A 875 -31.74 17.28 -12.33
N ARG A 876 -31.65 17.40 -11.00
CA ARG A 876 -30.73 16.58 -10.20
C ARG A 876 -31.00 15.08 -10.38
N GLY A 877 -32.26 14.65 -10.33
CA GLY A 877 -32.64 13.26 -10.56
C GLY A 877 -32.24 12.75 -11.95
N ARG A 878 -32.45 13.58 -12.98
CA ARG A 878 -32.04 13.29 -14.37
C ARG A 878 -30.52 13.14 -14.48
N LEU A 879 -29.76 14.04 -13.87
CA LEU A 879 -28.30 14.02 -13.88
C LEU A 879 -27.72 12.78 -13.18
N ILE A 880 -28.33 12.33 -12.08
CA ILE A 880 -27.94 11.07 -11.40
C ILE A 880 -28.16 9.86 -12.33
N ALA A 881 -29.24 9.86 -13.12
CA ALA A 881 -29.60 8.73 -13.97
C ALA A 881 -28.81 8.67 -15.28
N GLN A 882 -28.39 9.81 -15.83
CA GLN A 882 -27.81 9.92 -17.18
C GLN A 882 -26.32 10.27 -17.20
N VAL A 883 -25.78 10.81 -16.10
CA VAL A 883 -24.43 11.38 -16.06
C VAL A 883 -23.71 10.93 -14.79
N ASP A 884 -22.40 11.17 -14.71
CA ASP A 884 -21.64 10.97 -13.49
C ASP A 884 -22.30 11.74 -12.33
N ALA A 885 -22.63 11.03 -11.26
CA ALA A 885 -23.44 11.55 -10.17
C ALA A 885 -22.76 12.71 -9.39
N ARG A 886 -21.49 13.01 -9.67
CA ARG A 886 -20.80 14.26 -9.26
C ARG A 886 -21.35 15.52 -9.95
N ILE A 887 -21.89 15.42 -11.16
CA ILE A 887 -22.51 16.56 -11.86
C ILE A 887 -23.84 16.92 -11.20
N ALA A 888 -24.54 15.91 -10.66
CA ALA A 888 -25.80 16.14 -9.96
C ALA A 888 -25.67 16.95 -8.67
N THR A 889 -24.53 16.91 -7.99
CA THR A 889 -24.32 17.62 -6.71
C THR A 889 -23.95 19.10 -6.85
N VAL A 890 -23.66 19.56 -8.08
CA VAL A 890 -23.23 20.95 -8.36
C VAL A 890 -24.27 21.97 -7.86
N ASN A 891 -25.55 21.64 -7.94
CA ASN A 891 -26.64 22.51 -7.54
C ASN A 891 -27.19 22.21 -6.13
N ASP A 892 -26.60 21.32 -5.34
CA ASP A 892 -27.15 20.93 -4.02
C ASP A 892 -27.26 22.12 -3.06
N ARG A 893 -26.24 23.00 -3.05
CA ARG A 893 -26.30 24.25 -2.28
C ARG A 893 -27.43 25.16 -2.78
N THR A 894 -27.62 25.26 -4.08
CA THR A 894 -28.69 26.07 -4.67
C THR A 894 -30.07 25.50 -4.36
N ILE A 895 -30.24 24.17 -4.39
CA ILE A 895 -31.47 23.49 -3.98
C ILE A 895 -31.83 23.85 -2.53
N LEU A 896 -30.86 23.79 -1.62
CA LEU A 896 -31.06 24.18 -0.23
C LEU A 896 -31.38 25.68 -0.08
N ALA A 897 -30.72 26.55 -0.86
CA ALA A 897 -30.98 27.99 -0.84
C ALA A 897 -32.38 28.33 -1.35
N VAL A 898 -32.86 27.67 -2.41
CA VAL A 898 -34.22 27.85 -2.93
C VAL A 898 -35.24 27.30 -1.92
N ALA A 899 -34.96 26.15 -1.30
CA ALA A 899 -35.82 25.58 -0.26
C ALA A 899 -35.93 26.52 0.97
N GLU A 900 -34.85 27.20 1.34
CA GLU A 900 -34.83 28.21 2.39
C GLU A 900 -35.66 29.43 2.01
N VAL A 901 -35.54 29.95 0.78
CA VAL A 901 -36.40 31.04 0.28
C VAL A 901 -37.88 30.64 0.29
N VAL A 902 -38.20 29.40 -0.10
CA VAL A 902 -39.57 28.89 -0.06
C VAL A 902 -40.15 28.93 1.37
N GLN A 903 -39.36 28.55 2.38
CA GLN A 903 -39.78 28.61 3.78
C GLN A 903 -39.93 30.03 4.27
N LEU A 904 -38.90 30.87 4.08
CA LEU A 904 -38.93 32.28 4.48
C LEU A 904 -40.09 33.04 3.82
N ALA A 905 -40.41 32.76 2.56
CA ALA A 905 -41.56 33.35 1.87
C ALA A 905 -42.91 32.82 2.40
N ARG A 906 -42.98 31.58 2.91
CA ARG A 906 -44.20 31.07 3.57
C ARG A 906 -44.39 31.74 4.93
N GLU A 907 -43.36 31.80 5.76
CA GLU A 907 -43.37 32.47 7.06
C GLU A 907 -43.78 33.94 6.91
N ARG A 908 -43.18 34.67 5.96
CA ARG A 908 -43.53 36.07 5.70
C ARG A 908 -44.96 36.26 5.21
N ARG A 909 -45.53 35.30 4.47
CA ARG A 909 -46.95 35.34 4.05
C ARG A 909 -47.90 35.10 5.22
N GLU A 910 -47.50 34.30 6.20
CA GLU A 910 -48.26 34.09 7.42
C GLU A 910 -48.19 35.34 8.29
N GLU A 911 -47.01 35.93 8.48
CA GLU A 911 -46.84 37.23 9.17
C GLU A 911 -47.67 38.35 8.53
N MET A 912 -47.75 38.41 7.20
CA MET A 912 -48.55 39.40 6.46
C MET A 912 -50.06 39.12 6.45
N LYS A 913 -50.49 37.92 6.85
CA LYS A 913 -51.92 37.58 7.01
C LYS A 913 -52.40 37.84 8.44
N ASP A 914 -51.50 37.77 9.41
CA ASP A 914 -51.77 38.01 10.83
C ASP A 914 -51.56 39.49 11.25
N ALA A 915 -50.99 40.32 10.36
CA ALA A 915 -50.84 41.77 10.47
C ALA A 915 -51.87 42.50 9.61
#